data_AF-A0A254RQV2-F1
#
_entry.id   AF-A0A254RQV2-F1
#
_cell.length_a   1.000
_cell.length_b   1.000
_cell.length_c   1.000
_cell.angle_alpha   90.00
_cell.angle_beta   90.00
_cell.angle_gamma   90.00
#
_symmetry.space_group_name_H-M   'P 1'
#
loop_
_entity.id
_entity.type
_entity.pdbx_description
1 polymer ?
#
loop_
_entity_poly.entity_id
_entity_poly.type
_entity_poly.pdbx_seq_one_letter_code
_entity_poly.pdbx_strand_id
1 'polypeptide(L)'
;MDKNILTNRFCGVFVCAIMLFVAQAFALDCKTGTGWGDFLTQEASKGSDGYYQIDTPEKLAWVSCKVTNKALSSEKFKLTKSLDMQGKLFIPIGSGTGEDTGFKGTFDGQGFTISNLYVNTSEINSDISSITGKSKNGITAYAQNIGLFGVLSTNAKVKNLILKEIQIYAAASSGTTGLGSDKPISVGSLVGWVGATDKTVVKIENIVASGSIETSGATNRVGGIAGNVKHVTISNCVSSVSVTASGANTNVGGVVGAIRNDGNVTLTSCVYSGDHLYTVDGSIGAVAGSYENSKGTLTTENLYYSANYDGIGVLPNGKEFNTEKVADLNSDSVVCALNGGTWNEGVCTGDTSDVWSVGQSDISMNGSDGYKITFNANGGSFASGARTAKILAKNAAITADEIGEPTRTGKKFAGWAVTADADTSSDLGIAHSAVTIYAVWYDFYEVTFKTDSEGDFSDATFPDGSKIKKISVAKHGTVSVDGFSVPTVYEIGTGANKVKYYFTGWAYEPKSFGKDDVIGANDTLHLSAIDVTKPVVLYAVWTKATTYSVTFDASLHGKTDVHFVRMVTEGEKVSRPDTVITDDGYKVVGWCVVENCTEQNEYSFADTLKGNLVLHARWEIESYSIVYELDGGTNASTNLTTYNVNSGDIVFAAPTKDGAKFEGWFYDANLTNPATQIDSGSTGDKTIYAKWTVATYTIQYLSGTTISATVPGATKTYGDTITLRDAPPQFAVGGCTFDGWSKVDYGQEGYKVDYAFGAKYGDNANLKLFPHWTSCGEYTITYELYGVEATNRNSSTYTGPEKVKLVNAFVSGNPVKMDDWYLDPNFKTSVRYLQGINKNTTLYAKWYNVITFQPGTKLKNFNKGAGKVEKQKDLNKTYTLGIPNTKYAIENYTLDGWSLTDGGEKVYDVGFDYTDNVNITLYPHWVENPVVTHYGAVTIEKYSDKAIAKIDGVSEETVNIPTADNVVVDQIIFNRDFSGGLKSTVMFPFTVSLDEVSGGEFCEFKAMEYSSETKKWTFRVEEPVDNELKANKPYIFIADPDSKNITFNLSKPVSFSTEEMNPSVDNRWIFKGSYEKIVLNESHPDWTYGYGYSAEDKNGLTKGKFFRFKTSQFTEATLLPMRAYLVYDVSLALAKSKEAYNYAPESFPDLVDVEIVSQKGIVIGGGELNTKTGELKMDRWYDLSGRRLNAKPTTQGTYYYNGKRVIVR
;
A
#
# COMPACT_ATOMS: atom_id res chain seq x y z
N MET A 1 -40.83 46.61 22.53
CA MET A 1 -40.01 47.83 22.47
C MET A 1 -38.66 47.41 21.88
N ASP A 2 -38.64 47.02 20.61
CA ASP A 2 -38.88 47.81 19.38
C ASP A 2 -37.56 48.45 18.91
N LYS A 3 -37.00 48.01 17.78
CA LYS A 3 -37.47 48.12 16.38
C LYS A 3 -37.30 49.53 15.82
N ASN A 4 -36.51 49.56 14.74
CA ASN A 4 -36.68 50.40 13.54
C ASN A 4 -36.55 51.92 13.77
N ILE A 5 -36.11 52.72 12.82
CA ILE A 5 -36.53 52.88 11.41
C ILE A 5 -35.26 53.38 10.69
N LEU A 6 -34.63 52.72 9.71
CA LEU A 6 -35.10 52.00 8.51
C LEU A 6 -35.83 52.90 7.51
N THR A 7 -35.19 53.09 6.33
CA THR A 7 -35.69 53.47 4.98
C THR A 7 -34.97 54.71 4.42
N ASN A 8 -34.63 54.83 3.12
CA ASN A 8 -35.22 54.40 1.84
C ASN A 8 -34.10 54.32 0.76
N ARG A 9 -34.19 53.71 -0.44
CA ARG A 9 -35.04 52.67 -1.08
C ARG A 9 -34.33 52.27 -2.42
N PHE A 10 -34.03 50.99 -2.68
CA PHE A 10 -34.80 49.99 -3.47
C PHE A 10 -34.51 49.88 -4.98
N CYS A 11 -34.57 48.63 -5.46
CA CYS A 11 -34.75 48.11 -6.83
C CYS A 11 -33.59 48.18 -7.85
N GLY A 12 -33.10 46.99 -8.24
CA GLY A 12 -32.20 46.85 -9.39
C GLY A 12 -31.55 45.48 -9.64
N VAL A 13 -32.34 44.39 -9.68
CA VAL A 13 -32.12 43.12 -10.44
C VAL A 13 -30.93 42.23 -9.96
N PHE A 14 -31.15 41.03 -9.39
CA PHE A 14 -31.21 39.71 -10.08
C PHE A 14 -30.09 39.48 -11.11
N VAL A 15 -29.51 38.26 -11.15
CA VAL A 15 -28.30 37.85 -11.93
C VAL A 15 -26.96 38.13 -11.21
N CYS A 16 -25.93 37.32 -11.50
CA CYS A 16 -24.56 37.33 -10.92
C CYS A 16 -24.38 36.84 -9.47
N ALA A 17 -25.15 35.85 -9.04
CA ALA A 17 -24.84 35.00 -7.87
C ALA A 17 -24.43 33.56 -8.29
N ILE A 18 -23.62 33.44 -9.35
CA ILE A 18 -23.05 32.18 -9.86
C ILE A 18 -21.55 32.42 -10.12
N MET A 19 -20.72 31.42 -9.81
CA MET A 19 -19.24 31.40 -9.94
C MET A 19 -18.41 32.20 -8.92
N LEU A 20 -18.54 31.86 -7.62
CA LEU A 20 -17.44 32.07 -6.65
C LEU A 20 -17.49 31.10 -5.46
N PHE A 21 -17.65 29.81 -5.76
CA PHE A 21 -17.16 28.77 -4.85
C PHE A 21 -15.68 28.53 -5.16
N VAL A 22 -14.79 28.96 -4.25
CA VAL A 22 -13.43 28.42 -4.21
C VAL A 22 -13.59 26.95 -3.85
N ALA A 23 -13.42 26.07 -4.83
CA ALA A 23 -13.38 24.65 -4.59
C ALA A 23 -12.15 24.34 -3.74
N GLN A 24 -12.36 24.14 -2.43
CA GLN A 24 -11.48 23.24 -1.69
C GLN A 24 -11.54 21.90 -2.43
N ALA A 25 -10.40 21.45 -2.94
CA ALA A 25 -10.31 20.19 -3.66
C ALA A 25 -10.50 19.05 -2.64
N PHE A 26 -11.77 18.68 -2.41
CA PHE A 26 -12.10 17.48 -1.65
C PHE A 26 -11.55 16.28 -2.43
N ALA A 27 -10.62 15.56 -1.82
CA ALA A 27 -10.04 14.35 -2.40
C ALA A 27 -11.12 13.31 -2.71
N LEU A 28 -10.87 12.50 -3.73
CA LEU A 28 -11.77 11.43 -4.17
C LEU A 28 -12.10 10.47 -3.01
N ASP A 29 -13.34 10.51 -2.52
CA ASP A 29 -13.87 9.53 -1.57
C ASP A 29 -14.70 8.48 -2.33
N CYS A 30 -14.15 7.26 -2.44
CA CYS A 30 -14.80 6.12 -3.08
C CYS A 30 -16.11 5.67 -2.40
N LYS A 31 -16.48 6.26 -1.25
CA LYS A 31 -17.71 6.00 -0.50
C LYS A 31 -18.79 7.06 -0.69
N THR A 32 -18.45 8.32 -0.97
CA THR A 32 -19.42 9.44 -1.06
C THR A 32 -19.52 10.11 -2.43
N GLY A 33 -18.65 9.80 -3.40
CA GLY A 33 -18.69 10.45 -4.71
C GLY A 33 -17.94 11.79 -4.78
N THR A 34 -17.48 12.33 -3.65
CA THR A 34 -16.99 13.71 -3.58
C THR A 34 -15.67 13.90 -4.35
N GLY A 35 -15.49 15.10 -4.95
CA GLY A 35 -14.32 15.49 -5.74
C GLY A 35 -14.47 15.35 -7.27
N TRP A 36 -15.24 14.37 -7.76
CA TRP A 36 -15.38 14.05 -9.20
C TRP A 36 -16.83 14.06 -9.70
N GLY A 37 -17.75 14.73 -9.01
CA GLY A 37 -19.20 14.63 -9.30
C GLY A 37 -19.77 13.27 -8.87
N ASP A 38 -21.07 13.04 -9.02
CA ASP A 38 -21.75 11.84 -8.51
C ASP A 38 -21.44 10.57 -9.34
N PHE A 39 -20.19 10.13 -9.34
CA PHE A 39 -19.68 9.00 -10.13
C PHE A 39 -20.24 7.64 -9.69
N LEU A 40 -20.97 7.57 -8.56
CA LEU A 40 -21.78 6.40 -8.20
C LEU A 40 -22.87 6.12 -9.26
N THR A 41 -23.21 7.12 -10.08
CA THR A 41 -24.11 6.99 -11.24
C THR A 41 -23.39 6.81 -12.59
N GLN A 42 -22.06 6.92 -12.63
CA GLN A 42 -21.24 6.84 -13.85
C GLN A 42 -20.35 5.59 -13.88
N GLU A 43 -20.95 4.42 -13.71
CA GLU A 43 -20.21 3.16 -13.85
C GLU A 43 -19.78 2.91 -15.31
N ALA A 44 -18.57 2.37 -15.52
CA ALA A 44 -18.19 1.88 -16.85
C ALA A 44 -19.02 0.64 -17.20
N SER A 45 -19.56 0.58 -18.42
CA SER A 45 -20.30 -0.58 -18.93
C SER A 45 -19.36 -1.54 -19.66
N LYS A 46 -19.60 -2.85 -19.51
CA LYS A 46 -18.83 -3.90 -20.19
C LYS A 46 -19.44 -4.18 -21.58
N GLY A 47 -18.66 -3.98 -22.63
CA GLY A 47 -19.04 -4.25 -24.01
C GLY A 47 -19.13 -5.74 -24.35
N SER A 48 -19.65 -6.05 -25.54
CA SER A 48 -19.74 -7.41 -26.09
C SER A 48 -18.38 -8.08 -26.32
N ASP A 49 -17.32 -7.28 -26.47
CA ASP A 49 -15.91 -7.71 -26.53
C ASP A 49 -15.30 -8.04 -25.15
N GLY A 50 -16.08 -7.86 -24.08
CA GLY A 50 -15.66 -8.12 -22.70
C GLY A 50 -14.76 -7.04 -22.09
N TYR A 51 -14.67 -5.84 -22.70
CA TYR A 51 -13.98 -4.69 -22.11
C TYR A 51 -14.96 -3.69 -21.47
N TYR A 52 -14.65 -3.22 -20.28
CA TYR A 52 -15.26 -2.03 -19.69
C TYR A 52 -14.82 -0.78 -20.46
N GLN A 53 -15.79 0.02 -20.90
CA GLN A 53 -15.56 1.19 -21.75
C GLN A 53 -15.45 2.48 -20.93
N ILE A 54 -14.39 3.25 -21.18
CA ILE A 54 -14.08 4.52 -20.49
C ILE A 54 -14.06 5.64 -21.54
N ASP A 55 -15.04 6.55 -21.45
CA ASP A 55 -15.22 7.73 -22.31
C ASP A 55 -15.16 9.06 -21.53
N THR A 56 -15.08 9.00 -20.19
CA THR A 56 -15.06 10.15 -19.28
C THR A 56 -14.04 9.99 -18.16
N PRO A 57 -13.47 11.11 -17.65
CA PRO A 57 -12.60 11.11 -16.47
C PRO A 57 -13.25 10.48 -15.23
N GLU A 58 -14.55 10.68 -15.05
CA GLU A 58 -15.34 10.14 -13.94
C GLU A 58 -15.39 8.61 -13.96
N LYS A 59 -15.51 7.99 -15.14
CA LYS A 59 -15.41 6.52 -15.29
C LYS A 59 -14.00 6.03 -14.98
N LEU A 60 -12.94 6.79 -15.30
CA LEU A 60 -11.57 6.42 -14.94
C LEU A 60 -11.35 6.48 -13.41
N ALA A 61 -11.89 7.49 -12.74
CA ALA A 61 -11.90 7.58 -11.27
C ALA A 61 -12.68 6.42 -10.63
N TRP A 62 -13.83 6.04 -11.20
CA TRP A 62 -14.59 4.85 -10.81
C TRP A 62 -13.76 3.56 -10.95
N VAL A 63 -13.00 3.38 -12.03
CA VAL A 63 -12.09 2.23 -12.21
C VAL A 63 -11.05 2.18 -11.10
N SER A 64 -10.42 3.32 -10.78
CA SER A 64 -9.46 3.40 -9.67
C SER A 64 -10.07 2.92 -8.35
N CYS A 65 -11.28 3.40 -8.00
CA CYS A 65 -11.98 2.96 -6.80
C CYS A 65 -12.30 1.45 -6.81
N LYS A 66 -12.79 0.89 -7.92
CA LYS A 66 -13.16 -0.54 -8.00
C LYS A 66 -11.95 -1.48 -8.00
N VAL A 67 -10.86 -1.11 -8.67
CA VAL A 67 -9.61 -1.89 -8.69
C VAL A 67 -8.93 -1.85 -7.32
N THR A 68 -8.81 -0.67 -6.71
CA THR A 68 -8.21 -0.51 -5.36
C THR A 68 -9.01 -1.25 -4.29
N ASN A 69 -10.34 -1.32 -4.42
CA ASN A 69 -11.22 -2.15 -3.58
C ASN A 69 -11.24 -3.65 -3.96
N LYS A 70 -10.35 -4.10 -4.86
CA LYS A 70 -10.18 -5.48 -5.34
C LYS A 70 -11.40 -6.08 -6.06
N ALA A 71 -12.39 -5.27 -6.45
CA ALA A 71 -13.62 -5.75 -7.08
C ALA A 71 -13.44 -6.09 -8.57
N LEU A 72 -12.59 -5.34 -9.29
CA LEU A 72 -12.38 -5.48 -10.73
C LEU A 72 -10.88 -5.54 -11.10
N SER A 73 -10.00 -5.99 -10.20
CA SER A 73 -8.54 -5.92 -10.41
C SER A 73 -8.03 -6.76 -11.58
N SER A 74 -8.73 -7.83 -11.97
CA SER A 74 -8.36 -8.72 -13.09
C SER A 74 -9.15 -8.45 -14.38
N GLU A 75 -9.99 -7.40 -14.41
CA GLU A 75 -10.89 -7.12 -15.53
C GLU A 75 -10.23 -6.37 -16.69
N LYS A 76 -10.90 -6.36 -17.83
CA LYS A 76 -10.41 -5.67 -19.04
C LYS A 76 -11.06 -4.30 -19.18
N PHE A 77 -10.27 -3.27 -19.42
CA PHE A 77 -10.67 -1.87 -19.57
C PHE A 77 -10.12 -1.32 -20.87
N LYS A 78 -10.91 -0.49 -21.57
CA LYS A 78 -10.42 0.24 -22.75
C LYS A 78 -10.92 1.67 -22.78
N LEU A 79 -10.06 2.56 -23.27
CA LEU A 79 -10.49 3.91 -23.63
C LEU A 79 -11.29 3.86 -24.94
N THR A 80 -12.35 4.67 -25.01
CA THR A 80 -13.13 4.92 -26.23
C THR A 80 -13.06 6.38 -26.68
N LYS A 81 -12.48 7.26 -25.86
CA LYS A 81 -12.16 8.67 -26.14
C LYS A 81 -10.91 9.10 -25.38
N SER A 82 -10.25 10.18 -25.82
CA SER A 82 -9.24 10.88 -25.02
C SER A 82 -9.89 11.59 -23.83
N LEU A 83 -9.19 11.66 -22.70
CA LEU A 83 -9.68 12.17 -21.42
C LEU A 83 -8.82 13.35 -20.96
N ASP A 84 -9.44 14.47 -20.61
CA ASP A 84 -8.80 15.57 -19.87
C ASP A 84 -9.15 15.45 -18.39
N MET A 85 -8.15 15.19 -17.55
CA MET A 85 -8.31 15.02 -16.11
C MET A 85 -8.42 16.37 -15.36
N GLN A 86 -8.36 17.51 -16.08
CA GLN A 86 -8.64 18.86 -15.57
C GLN A 86 -7.74 19.31 -14.40
N GLY A 87 -6.58 18.67 -14.19
CA GLY A 87 -5.72 18.94 -13.03
C GLY A 87 -6.34 18.55 -11.69
N LYS A 88 -7.44 17.79 -11.69
CA LYS A 88 -8.10 17.30 -10.46
C LYS A 88 -7.28 16.18 -9.83
N LEU A 89 -7.25 16.14 -8.50
CA LEU A 89 -6.57 15.10 -7.74
C LEU A 89 -7.12 13.71 -8.08
N PHE A 90 -6.26 12.89 -8.66
CA PHE A 90 -6.52 11.49 -9.02
C PHE A 90 -5.84 10.53 -8.03
N ILE A 91 -6.52 9.43 -7.71
CA ILE A 91 -5.97 8.35 -6.89
C ILE A 91 -5.46 7.24 -7.83
N PRO A 92 -4.21 6.79 -7.73
CA PRO A 92 -3.66 5.74 -8.58
C PRO A 92 -4.50 4.46 -8.60
N ILE A 93 -4.69 3.87 -9.78
CA ILE A 93 -5.40 2.60 -9.96
C ILE A 93 -4.61 1.49 -9.25
N GLY A 94 -5.22 0.83 -8.25
CA GLY A 94 -4.55 -0.20 -7.47
C GLY A 94 -3.55 0.36 -6.44
N SER A 95 -3.88 1.50 -5.82
CA SER A 95 -3.03 2.14 -4.81
C SER A 95 -2.88 1.26 -3.54
N GLY A 96 -1.66 1.21 -3.00
CA GLY A 96 -1.35 0.44 -1.79
C GLY A 96 0.08 -0.10 -1.72
N THR A 97 0.37 -0.85 -0.65
CA THR A 97 1.71 -1.33 -0.28
C THR A 97 1.99 -2.79 -0.70
N GLY A 98 1.32 -3.33 -1.73
CA GLY A 98 1.46 -4.75 -2.07
C GLY A 98 0.81 -5.20 -3.39
N GLU A 99 1.21 -6.37 -3.86
CA GLU A 99 0.68 -7.05 -5.07
C GLU A 99 -0.80 -7.49 -4.92
N ASP A 100 -1.27 -7.45 -3.68
CA ASP A 100 -2.61 -7.78 -3.25
C ASP A 100 -3.65 -6.72 -3.62
N THR A 101 -3.21 -5.48 -3.91
CA THR A 101 -4.04 -4.34 -4.37
C THR A 101 -3.76 -3.95 -5.81
N GLY A 102 -2.74 -4.54 -6.46
CA GLY A 102 -2.36 -4.20 -7.83
C GLY A 102 -3.36 -4.65 -8.90
N PHE A 103 -3.34 -3.92 -10.02
CA PHE A 103 -4.07 -4.29 -11.23
C PHE A 103 -3.43 -5.53 -11.88
N LYS A 104 -4.25 -6.44 -12.41
CA LYS A 104 -3.90 -7.78 -12.94
C LYS A 104 -4.56 -8.07 -14.29
N GLY A 105 -5.38 -7.14 -14.79
CA GLY A 105 -6.17 -7.27 -16.00
C GLY A 105 -5.50 -6.69 -17.25
N THR A 106 -6.31 -6.28 -18.22
CA THR A 106 -5.83 -5.57 -19.43
C THR A 106 -6.37 -4.15 -19.45
N PHE A 107 -5.51 -3.15 -19.63
CA PHE A 107 -5.90 -1.77 -19.92
C PHE A 107 -5.39 -1.38 -21.31
N ASP A 108 -6.31 -1.14 -22.25
CA ASP A 108 -6.01 -0.78 -23.63
C ASP A 108 -6.41 0.68 -23.89
N GLY A 109 -5.43 1.56 -24.02
CA GLY A 109 -5.67 2.97 -24.35
C GLY A 109 -6.16 3.17 -25.79
N GLN A 110 -6.02 2.17 -26.67
CA GLN A 110 -6.40 2.23 -28.09
C GLN A 110 -5.88 3.46 -28.86
N GLY A 111 -4.73 4.02 -28.45
CA GLY A 111 -4.13 5.23 -29.01
C GLY A 111 -4.69 6.55 -28.44
N PHE A 112 -5.67 6.50 -27.54
CA PHE A 112 -6.23 7.70 -26.92
C PHE A 112 -5.30 8.28 -25.84
N THR A 113 -5.48 9.58 -25.58
CA THR A 113 -4.69 10.35 -24.61
C THR A 113 -5.40 10.49 -23.27
N ILE A 114 -4.68 10.35 -22.16
CA ILE A 114 -5.08 10.89 -20.85
C ILE A 114 -4.19 12.12 -20.58
N SER A 115 -4.79 13.29 -20.46
CA SER A 115 -4.09 14.57 -20.24
C SER A 115 -4.38 15.19 -18.87
N ASN A 116 -3.48 16.07 -18.40
CA ASN A 116 -3.63 16.85 -17.16
C ASN A 116 -3.87 16.00 -15.89
N LEU A 117 -3.31 14.78 -15.85
CA LEU A 117 -3.42 13.90 -14.68
C LEU A 117 -2.61 14.48 -13.51
N TYR A 118 -3.31 14.89 -12.44
CA TYR A 118 -2.69 15.44 -11.23
C TYR A 118 -2.74 14.42 -10.09
N VAL A 119 -1.58 14.02 -9.55
CA VAL A 119 -1.49 13.12 -8.40
C VAL A 119 -0.57 13.72 -7.34
N ASN A 120 -1.12 14.08 -6.18
CA ASN A 120 -0.34 14.64 -5.07
C ASN A 120 -0.51 13.82 -3.77
N THR A 121 0.58 13.19 -3.34
CA THR A 121 0.65 12.39 -2.10
C THR A 121 0.46 13.19 -0.80
N SER A 122 0.65 14.51 -0.79
CA SER A 122 0.33 15.33 0.38
C SER A 122 -1.16 15.67 0.50
N GLU A 123 -1.92 15.54 -0.60
CA GLU A 123 -3.36 15.80 -0.66
C GLU A 123 -4.20 14.52 -0.63
N ILE A 124 -3.65 13.40 -1.13
CA ILE A 124 -4.20 12.06 -0.86
C ILE A 124 -4.05 11.80 0.65
N ASN A 125 -5.17 11.71 1.35
CA ASN A 125 -5.19 11.46 2.79
C ASN A 125 -4.32 10.23 3.13
N SER A 126 -3.43 10.38 4.10
CA SER A 126 -2.36 9.41 4.38
C SER A 126 -2.86 8.03 4.82
N ASP A 127 -4.12 7.96 5.25
CA ASP A 127 -4.86 6.72 5.41
C ASP A 127 -5.79 6.47 4.21
N ILE A 128 -5.30 5.73 3.21
CA ILE A 128 -6.11 5.27 2.07
C ILE A 128 -7.26 4.34 2.54
N SER A 129 -7.22 3.81 3.78
CA SER A 129 -8.34 3.05 4.35
C SER A 129 -9.57 3.93 4.61
N SER A 130 -9.41 5.25 4.80
CA SER A 130 -10.53 6.20 4.88
C SER A 130 -11.30 6.31 3.56
N ILE A 131 -10.58 6.22 2.43
CA ILE A 131 -11.12 6.28 1.07
C ILE A 131 -11.69 4.93 0.61
N THR A 132 -11.03 3.82 0.95
CA THR A 132 -11.38 2.45 0.50
C THR A 132 -12.32 1.71 1.46
N GLY A 133 -12.50 2.19 2.69
CA GLY A 133 -13.42 1.64 3.67
C GLY A 133 -13.05 0.27 4.24
N LYS A 134 -11.83 -0.23 3.99
CA LYS A 134 -11.35 -1.55 4.47
C LYS A 134 -9.89 -1.53 4.91
N SER A 135 -9.64 -1.34 6.21
CA SER A 135 -8.43 -1.92 6.83
C SER A 135 -8.68 -3.40 7.13
N LYS A 136 -7.92 -4.30 6.48
CA LYS A 136 -7.78 -5.67 6.97
C LYS A 136 -6.58 -5.71 7.92
N ASN A 137 -6.81 -6.15 9.15
CA ASN A 137 -5.79 -6.39 10.20
C ASN A 137 -5.09 -5.14 10.78
N GLY A 138 -5.67 -3.94 10.66
CA GLY A 138 -5.12 -2.74 11.31
C GLY A 138 -3.83 -2.19 10.67
N ILE A 139 -3.53 -2.59 9.44
CA ILE A 139 -2.45 -2.03 8.63
C ILE A 139 -3.03 -0.89 7.80
N THR A 140 -2.47 0.31 7.97
CA THR A 140 -2.75 1.50 7.14
C THR A 140 -2.22 1.28 5.73
N ALA A 141 -3.03 1.55 4.71
CA ALA A 141 -2.59 1.53 3.32
C ALA A 141 -2.01 2.91 2.96
N TYR A 142 -0.75 2.94 2.55
CA TYR A 142 0.00 4.17 2.29
C TYR A 142 0.23 4.42 0.80
N ALA A 143 0.36 5.69 0.43
CA ALA A 143 0.67 6.16 -0.92
C ALA A 143 2.16 5.93 -1.28
N GLN A 144 2.59 4.66 -1.28
CA GLN A 144 3.99 4.30 -1.54
C GLN A 144 4.33 4.21 -3.04
N ASN A 145 3.36 3.80 -3.86
CA ASN A 145 3.55 3.52 -5.28
C ASN A 145 2.60 4.40 -6.10
N ILE A 146 3.15 5.27 -6.96
CA ILE A 146 2.44 6.41 -7.54
C ILE A 146 2.59 6.47 -9.06
N GLY A 147 1.48 6.73 -9.75
CA GLY A 147 1.34 6.87 -11.20
C GLY A 147 -0.14 6.88 -11.59
N LEU A 148 -0.46 6.72 -12.88
CA LEU A 148 -1.82 6.31 -13.28
C LEU A 148 -2.22 5.00 -12.59
N PHE A 149 -1.28 4.04 -12.51
CA PHE A 149 -1.35 2.83 -11.71
C PHE A 149 -0.43 2.95 -10.50
N GLY A 150 -0.93 2.55 -9.33
CA GLY A 150 -0.08 2.40 -8.15
C GLY A 150 0.80 1.17 -8.30
N VAL A 151 0.16 0.01 -8.45
CA VAL A 151 0.82 -1.29 -8.61
C VAL A 151 0.25 -2.05 -9.82
N LEU A 152 1.13 -2.54 -10.69
CA LEU A 152 0.82 -3.59 -11.67
C LEU A 152 1.35 -4.94 -11.15
N SER A 153 0.55 -5.99 -11.24
CA SER A 153 0.86 -7.32 -10.70
C SER A 153 0.68 -8.44 -11.73
N THR A 154 1.01 -9.68 -11.35
CA THR A 154 0.81 -10.93 -12.11
C THR A 154 -0.26 -10.87 -13.20
N ASN A 155 0.15 -11.12 -14.45
CA ASN A 155 -0.64 -11.07 -15.69
C ASN A 155 -1.16 -9.71 -16.17
N ALA A 156 -0.85 -8.59 -15.50
CA ALA A 156 -1.24 -7.27 -15.98
C ALA A 156 -0.69 -6.95 -17.37
N LYS A 157 -1.53 -6.31 -18.20
CA LYS A 157 -1.17 -5.79 -19.52
C LYS A 157 -1.68 -4.36 -19.64
N VAL A 158 -0.79 -3.41 -19.91
CA VAL A 158 -1.16 -2.02 -20.19
C VAL A 158 -0.58 -1.65 -21.55
N LYS A 159 -1.42 -1.20 -22.48
CA LYS A 159 -0.94 -0.91 -23.84
C LYS A 159 -1.67 0.22 -24.56
N ASN A 160 -1.02 0.72 -25.62
CA ASN A 160 -1.57 1.68 -26.57
C ASN A 160 -2.06 2.99 -25.91
N LEU A 161 -1.28 3.60 -25.03
CA LEU A 161 -1.73 4.72 -24.20
C LEU A 161 -0.79 5.92 -24.28
N ILE A 162 -1.37 7.11 -24.51
CA ILE A 162 -0.65 8.37 -24.48
C ILE A 162 -0.99 9.08 -23.15
N LEU A 163 0.04 9.46 -22.40
CA LEU A 163 -0.04 10.23 -21.16
C LEU A 163 0.56 11.62 -21.42
N LYS A 164 -0.25 12.68 -21.38
CA LYS A 164 0.21 14.04 -21.73
C LYS A 164 0.08 15.00 -20.55
N GLU A 165 1.07 15.87 -20.34
CA GLU A 165 1.02 16.93 -19.31
C GLU A 165 0.70 16.37 -17.90
N ILE A 166 1.27 15.20 -17.59
CA ILE A 166 1.12 14.54 -16.29
C ILE A 166 1.84 15.34 -15.20
N GLN A 167 1.27 15.42 -13.99
CA GLN A 167 1.88 16.10 -12.85
C GLN A 167 1.80 15.21 -11.61
N ILE A 168 2.96 14.74 -11.12
CA ILE A 168 3.04 13.88 -9.93
C ILE A 168 3.91 14.51 -8.86
N TYR A 169 3.36 14.65 -7.66
CA TYR A 169 4.04 15.14 -6.46
C TYR A 169 4.06 14.06 -5.37
N ALA A 170 5.23 13.47 -5.11
CA ALA A 170 5.37 12.29 -4.25
C ALA A 170 6.39 12.51 -3.10
N ALA A 171 5.90 12.64 -1.87
CA ALA A 171 6.73 12.96 -0.70
C ALA A 171 6.71 11.82 0.32
N ALA A 172 7.88 11.23 0.62
CA ALA A 172 7.97 10.20 1.66
C ALA A 172 7.81 10.77 3.10
N SER A 173 7.90 12.10 3.28
CA SER A 173 8.07 12.78 4.57
C SER A 173 7.02 13.84 4.91
N SER A 174 5.79 13.76 4.37
CA SER A 174 4.71 14.72 4.65
C SER A 174 4.14 14.71 6.09
N GLY A 175 4.78 14.00 7.03
CA GLY A 175 4.38 13.92 8.45
C GLY A 175 3.10 13.13 8.74
N THR A 176 2.30 12.84 7.72
CA THR A 176 1.01 12.13 7.83
C THR A 176 1.10 10.67 7.40
N THR A 177 2.06 10.30 6.53
CA THR A 177 2.18 8.97 5.89
C THR A 177 2.58 7.82 6.80
N GLY A 178 2.85 8.02 8.10
CA GLY A 178 3.09 6.93 9.07
C GLY A 178 4.28 5.97 8.76
N LEU A 179 5.04 6.21 7.69
CA LEU A 179 6.02 5.29 7.12
C LEU A 179 7.42 5.39 7.76
N GLY A 180 7.70 6.46 8.52
CA GLY A 180 9.04 6.75 9.04
C GLY A 180 10.02 7.23 7.97
N SER A 181 11.25 7.56 8.37
CA SER A 181 12.28 8.15 7.49
C SER A 181 12.88 7.19 6.45
N ASP A 182 12.53 5.91 6.51
CA ASP A 182 13.34 4.80 5.96
C ASP A 182 12.56 3.95 4.92
N LYS A 183 11.49 4.48 4.32
CA LYS A 183 10.64 3.76 3.35
C LYS A 183 10.66 4.40 1.97
N PRO A 184 11.21 3.72 0.94
CA PRO A 184 11.26 4.25 -0.42
C PRO A 184 9.87 4.33 -1.04
N ILE A 185 9.61 5.42 -1.76
CA ILE A 185 8.47 5.52 -2.69
C ILE A 185 8.91 5.16 -4.11
N SER A 186 7.99 4.57 -4.89
CA SER A 186 8.20 4.20 -6.29
C SER A 186 7.23 4.99 -7.17
N VAL A 187 7.73 5.73 -8.16
CA VAL A 187 6.96 6.75 -8.88
C VAL A 187 7.23 6.67 -10.38
N GLY A 188 6.18 6.65 -11.20
CA GLY A 188 6.29 6.87 -12.64
C GLY A 188 4.98 7.36 -13.24
N SER A 189 5.01 7.97 -14.43
CA SER A 189 3.78 8.54 -15.03
C SER A 189 2.71 7.47 -15.23
N LEU A 190 3.11 6.30 -15.73
CA LEU A 190 2.24 5.15 -15.91
C LEU A 190 2.10 4.34 -14.62
N VAL A 191 3.21 3.95 -13.99
CA VAL A 191 3.18 3.01 -12.86
C VAL A 191 4.24 3.30 -11.80
N GLY A 192 3.82 3.28 -10.53
CA GLY A 192 4.74 3.35 -9.39
C GLY A 192 5.61 2.11 -9.26
N TRP A 193 4.98 0.94 -9.08
CA TRP A 193 5.69 -0.34 -8.90
C TRP A 193 5.09 -1.47 -9.74
N VAL A 194 5.95 -2.25 -10.41
CA VAL A 194 5.58 -3.53 -11.02
C VAL A 194 5.97 -4.66 -10.05
N GLY A 195 4.96 -5.26 -9.43
CA GLY A 195 5.05 -6.26 -8.38
C GLY A 195 4.34 -7.56 -8.75
N ALA A 196 5.02 -8.45 -9.48
CA ALA A 196 4.63 -9.85 -9.65
C ALA A 196 5.55 -10.76 -8.82
N THR A 197 4.99 -11.76 -8.12
CA THR A 197 5.73 -12.75 -7.31
C THR A 197 5.93 -14.09 -8.00
N ASP A 198 4.97 -14.51 -8.84
CA ASP A 198 5.22 -15.58 -9.78
C ASP A 198 6.06 -15.07 -10.95
N LYS A 199 6.76 -15.96 -11.64
CA LYS A 199 7.64 -15.60 -12.78
C LYS A 199 6.86 -15.16 -14.03
N THR A 200 5.59 -14.79 -13.89
CA THR A 200 4.76 -14.27 -14.98
C THR A 200 5.20 -12.85 -15.32
N VAL A 201 5.13 -12.50 -16.60
CA VAL A 201 5.66 -11.24 -17.10
C VAL A 201 4.51 -10.25 -17.28
N VAL A 202 4.56 -9.14 -16.54
CA VAL A 202 3.72 -7.97 -16.80
C VAL A 202 4.12 -7.36 -18.14
N LYS A 203 3.15 -6.93 -18.95
CA LYS A 203 3.40 -6.31 -20.26
C LYS A 203 3.02 -4.84 -20.25
N ILE A 204 3.96 -4.00 -20.63
CA ILE A 204 3.77 -2.57 -20.87
C ILE A 204 4.23 -2.33 -22.32
N GLU A 205 3.29 -2.02 -23.21
CA GLU A 205 3.55 -2.04 -24.67
C GLU A 205 2.95 -0.77 -25.30
N ASN A 206 3.65 -0.07 -26.20
CA ASN A 206 3.11 1.09 -26.94
C ASN A 206 2.63 2.23 -26.00
N ILE A 207 3.56 2.84 -25.26
CA ILE A 207 3.27 3.90 -24.27
C ILE A 207 4.08 5.18 -24.56
N VAL A 208 3.40 6.31 -24.65
CA VAL A 208 4.04 7.64 -24.74
C VAL A 208 3.71 8.44 -23.48
N ALA A 209 4.68 9.10 -22.85
CA ALA A 209 4.46 9.92 -21.67
C ALA A 209 5.21 11.26 -21.69
N SER A 210 4.52 12.35 -21.33
CA SER A 210 5.09 13.68 -21.10
C SER A 210 4.51 14.33 -19.83
N GLY A 211 5.27 15.23 -19.22
CA GLY A 211 4.87 15.91 -17.98
C GLY A 211 6.02 16.06 -16.99
N SER A 212 5.68 16.18 -15.69
CA SER A 212 6.62 16.36 -14.60
C SER A 212 6.37 15.39 -13.44
N ILE A 213 7.47 14.91 -12.84
CA ILE A 213 7.46 14.15 -11.60
C ILE A 213 8.40 14.84 -10.60
N GLU A 214 7.87 15.22 -9.45
CA GLU A 214 8.63 15.77 -8.34
C GLU A 214 8.53 14.84 -7.13
N THR A 215 9.68 14.50 -6.53
CA THR A 215 9.71 13.64 -5.34
C THR A 215 10.61 14.15 -4.23
N SER A 216 10.25 13.80 -2.99
CA SER A 216 11.07 14.08 -1.79
C SER A 216 11.13 12.88 -0.84
N GLY A 217 12.13 12.88 0.05
CA GLY A 217 12.42 11.75 0.95
C GLY A 217 13.38 10.72 0.34
N ALA A 218 13.99 9.89 1.18
CA ALA A 218 15.14 9.09 0.79
C ALA A 218 14.79 7.75 0.10
N THR A 219 15.74 7.23 -0.68
CA THR A 219 15.72 5.92 -1.37
C THR A 219 14.67 5.77 -2.48
N ASN A 220 14.15 6.90 -3.00
CA ASN A 220 13.09 6.92 -4.00
C ASN A 220 13.50 6.27 -5.33
N ARG A 221 12.50 5.84 -6.11
CA ARG A 221 12.68 5.19 -7.41
C ARG A 221 11.75 5.84 -8.41
N VAL A 222 12.31 6.67 -9.29
CA VAL A 222 11.54 7.60 -10.10
C VAL A 222 11.86 7.35 -11.57
N GLY A 223 10.87 6.87 -12.32
CA GLY A 223 11.00 6.59 -13.75
C GLY A 223 10.02 7.43 -14.56
N GLY A 224 10.41 7.95 -15.71
CA GLY A 224 9.46 8.68 -16.56
C GLY A 224 8.23 7.84 -16.95
N ILE A 225 8.39 6.52 -17.17
CA ILE A 225 7.27 5.57 -17.35
C ILE A 225 6.97 4.80 -16.05
N ALA A 226 8.00 4.15 -15.47
CA ALA A 226 7.83 3.19 -14.38
C ALA A 226 8.84 3.38 -13.25
N GLY A 227 8.39 3.53 -12.01
CA GLY A 227 9.28 3.79 -10.86
C GLY A 227 10.20 2.62 -10.52
N ASN A 228 9.62 1.47 -10.15
CA ASN A 228 10.35 0.30 -9.66
C ASN A 228 9.83 -0.96 -10.37
N VAL A 229 10.71 -1.81 -10.91
CA VAL A 229 10.28 -2.94 -11.76
C VAL A 229 10.95 -4.28 -11.43
N LYS A 230 10.15 -5.35 -11.50
CA LYS A 230 10.55 -6.76 -11.59
C LYS A 230 9.54 -7.52 -12.46
N HIS A 231 9.98 -8.58 -13.14
CA HIS A 231 9.13 -9.46 -13.95
C HIS A 231 8.25 -8.71 -14.97
N VAL A 232 8.88 -7.91 -15.83
CA VAL A 232 8.19 -7.04 -16.80
C VAL A 232 8.85 -7.05 -18.17
N THR A 233 8.04 -7.00 -19.23
CA THR A 233 8.45 -6.55 -20.56
C THR A 233 7.89 -5.15 -20.73
N ILE A 234 8.78 -4.17 -20.90
CA ILE A 234 8.43 -2.83 -21.38
C ILE A 234 8.96 -2.72 -22.81
N SER A 235 8.06 -2.58 -23.77
CA SER A 235 8.42 -2.41 -25.16
C SER A 235 7.71 -1.21 -25.78
N ASN A 236 8.33 -0.63 -26.81
CA ASN A 236 7.71 0.38 -27.66
C ASN A 236 7.26 1.60 -26.83
N CYS A 237 8.21 2.29 -26.20
CA CYS A 237 7.89 3.36 -25.27
C CYS A 237 8.67 4.66 -25.49
N VAL A 238 8.04 5.80 -25.22
CA VAL A 238 8.65 7.13 -25.33
C VAL A 238 8.34 7.92 -24.06
N SER A 239 9.36 8.54 -23.47
CA SER A 239 9.21 9.41 -22.32
C SER A 239 9.93 10.74 -22.53
N SER A 240 9.18 11.83 -22.42
CA SER A 240 9.70 13.20 -22.29
C SER A 240 9.41 13.79 -20.90
N VAL A 241 9.17 12.93 -19.90
CA VAL A 241 8.86 13.34 -18.53
C VAL A 241 10.10 13.95 -17.87
N SER A 242 9.96 15.18 -17.37
CA SER A 242 10.97 15.85 -16.54
C SER A 242 10.89 15.33 -15.10
N VAL A 243 12.02 14.99 -14.48
CA VAL A 243 12.06 14.41 -13.13
C VAL A 243 12.96 15.23 -12.19
N THR A 244 12.44 15.59 -11.02
CA THR A 244 13.20 16.26 -9.94
C THR A 244 13.02 15.50 -8.62
N ALA A 245 14.13 15.05 -8.01
CA ALA A 245 14.11 14.37 -6.72
C ALA A 245 15.03 15.05 -5.68
N SER A 246 14.47 15.50 -4.56
CA SER A 246 15.21 16.14 -3.46
C SER A 246 15.67 15.16 -2.36
N GLY A 247 15.69 13.86 -2.67
CA GLY A 247 15.86 12.77 -1.71
C GLY A 247 17.20 12.06 -1.79
N ALA A 248 17.83 11.78 -0.65
CA ALA A 248 19.07 11.00 -0.56
C ALA A 248 18.93 9.57 -1.12
N ASN A 249 19.98 9.03 -1.75
CA ASN A 249 20.03 7.69 -2.37
C ASN A 249 18.89 7.42 -3.39
N THR A 250 18.42 8.42 -4.13
CA THR A 250 17.31 8.27 -5.09
C THR A 250 17.79 7.84 -6.48
N ASN A 251 17.13 6.85 -7.08
CA ASN A 251 17.39 6.40 -8.45
C ASN A 251 16.40 7.05 -9.43
N VAL A 252 16.91 7.85 -10.37
CA VAL A 252 16.13 8.56 -11.39
C VAL A 252 16.43 8.00 -12.78
N GLY A 253 15.40 7.55 -13.49
CA GLY A 253 15.49 7.09 -14.87
C GLY A 253 14.53 7.83 -15.79
N GLY A 254 14.95 8.15 -17.01
CA GLY A 254 14.04 8.74 -18.00
C GLY A 254 12.92 7.80 -18.45
N VAL A 255 13.13 6.47 -18.37
CA VAL A 255 12.09 5.45 -18.59
C VAL A 255 11.79 4.68 -17.30
N VAL A 256 12.81 4.12 -16.64
CA VAL A 256 12.66 3.25 -15.46
C VAL A 256 13.52 3.72 -14.28
N GLY A 257 12.93 3.97 -13.10
CA GLY A 257 13.69 4.43 -11.93
C GLY A 257 14.69 3.38 -11.41
N ALA A 258 14.22 2.17 -11.13
CA ALA A 258 15.09 1.08 -10.67
C ALA A 258 14.62 -0.31 -11.12
N ILE A 259 15.58 -1.13 -11.56
CA ILE A 259 15.42 -2.53 -11.99
C ILE A 259 15.91 -3.44 -10.85
N ARG A 260 15.02 -4.30 -10.33
CA ARG A 260 15.34 -5.15 -9.16
C ARG A 260 16.14 -6.41 -9.51
N ASN A 261 16.82 -6.95 -8.51
CA ASN A 261 17.77 -8.06 -8.64
C ASN A 261 17.17 -9.47 -8.84
N ASP A 262 15.90 -9.66 -8.47
CA ASP A 262 15.17 -10.93 -8.50
C ASP A 262 14.25 -11.10 -9.73
N GLY A 263 14.02 -10.01 -10.47
CA GLY A 263 13.14 -9.96 -11.64
C GLY A 263 13.76 -10.45 -12.94
N ASN A 264 12.91 -10.97 -13.84
CA ASN A 264 13.22 -11.07 -15.27
C ASN A 264 12.70 -9.79 -15.95
N VAL A 265 13.57 -8.98 -16.52
CA VAL A 265 13.19 -7.69 -17.10
C VAL A 265 13.65 -7.58 -18.55
N THR A 266 12.75 -7.16 -19.43
CA THR A 266 13.00 -6.91 -20.85
C THR A 266 12.65 -5.44 -21.14
N LEU A 267 13.59 -4.68 -21.66
CA LEU A 267 13.40 -3.31 -22.15
C LEU A 267 13.78 -3.29 -23.63
N THR A 268 12.82 -3.03 -24.53
CA THR A 268 13.08 -3.08 -26.00
C THR A 268 12.41 -1.92 -26.73
N SER A 269 13.13 -1.26 -27.64
CA SER A 269 12.56 -0.16 -28.44
C SER A 269 11.94 0.93 -27.56
N CYS A 270 12.74 1.49 -26.65
CA CYS A 270 12.29 2.51 -25.69
C CYS A 270 13.19 3.74 -25.72
N VAL A 271 12.59 4.92 -25.61
CA VAL A 271 13.22 6.21 -25.87
C VAL A 271 13.03 7.18 -24.71
N TYR A 272 14.09 7.91 -24.36
CA TYR A 272 13.99 9.13 -23.55
C TYR A 272 14.35 10.38 -24.36
N SER A 273 13.36 11.25 -24.55
CA SER A 273 13.46 12.52 -25.29
C SER A 273 13.36 13.75 -24.39
N GLY A 274 13.22 13.57 -23.07
CA GLY A 274 13.17 14.68 -22.11
C GLY A 274 14.53 15.34 -21.88
N ASP A 275 14.49 16.57 -21.36
CA ASP A 275 15.66 17.44 -21.17
C ASP A 275 16.18 17.48 -19.73
N HIS A 276 15.35 17.12 -18.74
CA HIS A 276 15.63 17.33 -17.31
C HIS A 276 15.38 16.09 -16.45
N LEU A 277 16.48 15.48 -15.98
CA LEU A 277 16.50 14.50 -14.89
C LEU A 277 17.42 15.02 -13.77
N TYR A 278 16.92 15.02 -12.53
CA TYR A 278 17.66 15.56 -11.39
C TYR A 278 17.44 14.73 -10.12
N THR A 279 18.54 14.45 -9.40
CA THR A 279 18.53 14.01 -8.00
C THR A 279 19.60 14.74 -7.20
N VAL A 280 19.34 15.03 -5.93
CA VAL A 280 20.33 15.64 -5.00
C VAL A 280 21.43 14.63 -4.62
N ASP A 281 21.05 13.37 -4.40
CA ASP A 281 21.96 12.28 -4.04
C ASP A 281 21.36 10.94 -4.51
N GLY A 282 22.19 10.07 -5.09
CA GLY A 282 21.77 8.84 -5.75
C GLY A 282 22.30 8.73 -7.19
N SER A 283 21.45 8.30 -8.13
CA SER A 283 21.87 8.01 -9.51
C SER A 283 20.88 8.48 -10.57
N ILE A 284 21.40 8.90 -11.73
CA ILE A 284 20.61 9.35 -12.89
C ILE A 284 21.03 8.53 -14.10
N GLY A 285 20.06 8.00 -14.86
CA GLY A 285 20.30 7.46 -16.19
C GLY A 285 19.19 7.83 -17.16
N ALA A 286 19.53 8.13 -18.42
CA ALA A 286 18.57 8.55 -19.43
C ALA A 286 17.50 7.48 -19.69
N VAL A 287 17.84 6.18 -19.62
CA VAL A 287 16.87 5.10 -19.73
C VAL A 287 16.54 4.52 -18.34
N ALA A 288 17.56 4.10 -17.58
CA ALA A 288 17.36 3.48 -16.27
C ALA A 288 18.16 4.13 -15.14
N GLY A 289 17.54 4.43 -14.01
CA GLY A 289 18.25 5.04 -12.88
C GLY A 289 19.22 4.09 -12.18
N SER A 290 18.88 2.80 -12.07
CA SER A 290 19.75 1.77 -11.50
C SER A 290 19.36 0.35 -11.89
N TYR A 291 20.33 -0.57 -11.86
CA TYR A 291 20.13 -2.01 -11.87
C TYR A 291 20.73 -2.64 -10.61
N GLU A 292 19.92 -3.39 -9.86
CA GLU A 292 20.37 -4.06 -8.63
C GLU A 292 21.03 -5.41 -8.92
N ASN A 293 22.18 -5.66 -8.28
CA ASN A 293 23.06 -6.81 -8.51
C ASN A 293 22.32 -8.17 -8.50
N SER A 294 22.21 -8.82 -9.66
CA SER A 294 21.07 -9.68 -10.00
C SER A 294 21.30 -11.20 -10.02
N LYS A 295 20.26 -11.93 -9.62
CA LYS A 295 20.04 -13.36 -9.88
C LYS A 295 19.08 -13.62 -11.06
N GLY A 296 18.30 -12.61 -11.48
CA GLY A 296 17.39 -12.67 -12.62
C GLY A 296 18.02 -12.30 -13.97
N THR A 297 17.23 -12.39 -15.05
CA THR A 297 17.66 -12.04 -16.42
C THR A 297 17.33 -10.59 -16.76
N LEU A 298 18.22 -9.92 -17.47
CA LEU A 298 17.98 -8.60 -18.08
C LEU A 298 18.24 -8.67 -19.58
N THR A 299 17.28 -8.20 -20.37
CA THR A 299 17.38 -8.05 -21.83
C THR A 299 17.16 -6.58 -22.18
N THR A 300 18.09 -5.99 -22.93
CA THR A 300 18.04 -4.59 -23.39
C THR A 300 18.36 -4.50 -24.88
N GLU A 301 17.47 -3.88 -25.66
CA GLU A 301 17.60 -3.78 -27.12
C GLU A 301 16.98 -2.46 -27.63
N ASN A 302 17.59 -1.82 -28.62
CA ASN A 302 17.06 -0.61 -29.28
C ASN A 302 16.63 0.50 -28.29
N LEU A 303 17.50 0.81 -27.32
CA LEU A 303 17.22 1.81 -26.27
C LEU A 303 17.95 3.12 -26.58
N TYR A 304 17.20 4.20 -26.82
CA TYR A 304 17.74 5.46 -27.36
C TYR A 304 17.48 6.67 -26.46
N TYR A 305 18.39 7.65 -26.47
CA TYR A 305 18.20 8.92 -25.75
C TYR A 305 19.05 10.06 -26.34
N SER A 306 18.60 11.31 -26.15
CA SER A 306 19.33 12.52 -26.56
C SER A 306 19.98 13.28 -25.40
N ALA A 307 19.46 13.10 -24.18
CA ALA A 307 19.86 13.84 -22.99
C ALA A 307 21.34 13.64 -22.59
N ASN A 308 21.90 14.61 -21.85
CA ASN A 308 23.29 14.61 -21.39
C ASN A 308 23.51 13.81 -20.09
N TYR A 309 23.04 12.55 -20.08
CA TYR A 309 23.27 11.58 -19.00
C TYR A 309 23.84 10.28 -19.58
N ASP A 310 24.33 9.37 -18.73
CA ASP A 310 24.58 7.99 -19.15
C ASP A 310 23.25 7.24 -19.36
N GLY A 311 23.23 6.21 -20.20
CA GLY A 311 22.01 5.43 -20.45
C GLY A 311 21.48 4.71 -19.20
N ILE A 312 22.37 4.33 -18.29
CA ILE A 312 22.06 3.77 -16.97
C ILE A 312 22.91 4.42 -15.87
N GLY A 313 22.28 4.82 -14.76
CA GLY A 313 22.95 5.53 -13.67
C GLY A 313 23.79 4.65 -12.73
N VAL A 314 23.40 3.39 -12.52
CA VAL A 314 24.18 2.39 -11.76
C VAL A 314 24.05 1.03 -12.42
N LEU A 315 25.19 0.47 -12.84
CA LEU A 315 25.33 -0.85 -13.45
C LEU A 315 26.28 -1.73 -12.62
N PRO A 316 25.87 -2.92 -12.14
CA PRO A 316 26.76 -3.83 -11.41
C PRO A 316 27.88 -4.39 -12.30
N ASN A 317 29.07 -4.57 -11.73
CA ASN A 317 30.24 -5.11 -12.44
C ASN A 317 29.93 -6.42 -13.18
N GLY A 318 30.29 -6.50 -14.46
CA GLY A 318 30.10 -7.70 -15.29
C GLY A 318 28.67 -7.88 -15.83
N LYS A 319 27.87 -6.82 -15.85
CA LYS A 319 26.57 -6.77 -16.56
C LYS A 319 26.66 -5.79 -17.73
N GLU A 320 25.91 -6.06 -18.78
CA GLU A 320 25.74 -5.17 -19.93
C GLU A 320 24.36 -4.50 -19.87
N PHE A 321 24.28 -3.28 -20.42
CA PHE A 321 23.05 -2.51 -20.53
C PHE A 321 23.11 -1.72 -21.85
N ASN A 322 22.48 -2.25 -22.89
CA ASN A 322 22.68 -1.74 -24.25
C ASN A 322 21.77 -0.54 -24.49
N THR A 323 22.39 0.64 -24.60
CA THR A 323 21.74 1.92 -24.92
C THR A 323 22.61 2.74 -25.84
N GLU A 324 21.99 3.51 -26.73
CA GLU A 324 22.68 4.39 -27.68
C GLU A 324 22.26 5.85 -27.47
N LYS A 325 23.24 6.74 -27.34
CA LYS A 325 23.01 8.18 -27.31
C LYS A 325 23.05 8.73 -28.73
N VAL A 326 21.99 9.41 -29.15
CA VAL A 326 21.87 10.00 -30.49
C VAL A 326 21.52 11.48 -30.41
N ALA A 327 22.04 12.28 -31.34
CA ALA A 327 21.72 13.71 -31.41
C ALA A 327 20.30 13.97 -31.91
N ASP A 328 19.79 13.10 -32.79
CA ASP A 328 18.44 13.15 -33.35
C ASP A 328 17.76 11.77 -33.18
N LEU A 329 16.75 11.74 -32.31
CA LEU A 329 15.94 10.56 -31.99
C LEU A 329 14.95 10.21 -33.11
N ASN A 330 14.70 11.13 -34.05
CA ASN A 330 13.79 10.95 -35.18
C ASN A 330 14.53 10.54 -36.46
N SER A 331 15.85 10.34 -36.40
CA SER A 331 16.65 9.90 -37.54
C SER A 331 16.22 8.53 -38.08
N ASP A 332 16.21 8.36 -39.41
CA ASP A 332 15.73 7.14 -40.09
C ASP A 332 16.36 5.85 -39.55
N SER A 333 17.63 5.90 -39.12
CA SER A 333 18.34 4.78 -38.49
C SER A 333 17.76 4.39 -37.13
N VAL A 334 17.41 5.36 -36.29
CA VAL A 334 16.78 5.12 -34.98
C VAL A 334 15.36 4.62 -35.19
N VAL A 335 14.59 5.26 -36.07
CA VAL A 335 13.23 4.84 -36.43
C VAL A 335 13.24 3.40 -36.97
N CYS A 336 14.17 3.05 -37.85
CA CYS A 336 14.36 1.68 -38.33
C CYS A 336 14.60 0.67 -37.19
N ALA A 337 15.54 0.98 -36.28
CA ALA A 337 15.88 0.12 -35.15
C ALA A 337 14.72 -0.05 -34.16
N LEU A 338 13.99 1.02 -33.83
CA LEU A 338 12.81 0.96 -32.98
C LEU A 338 11.76 -0.02 -33.55
N ASN A 339 11.61 -0.07 -34.88
CA ASN A 339 10.70 -0.96 -35.60
C ASN A 339 11.24 -2.39 -35.84
N GLY A 340 12.35 -2.78 -35.19
CA GLY A 340 12.95 -4.11 -35.35
C GLY A 340 13.72 -4.32 -36.67
N GLY A 341 13.98 -3.24 -37.42
CA GLY A 341 14.79 -3.27 -38.63
C GLY A 341 16.27 -2.92 -38.36
N THR A 342 17.15 -3.38 -39.24
CA THR A 342 18.57 -3.03 -39.29
C THR A 342 18.82 -1.99 -40.37
N TRP A 343 19.44 -0.87 -40.00
CA TRP A 343 19.79 0.21 -40.92
C TRP A 343 21.11 -0.07 -41.64
N ASN A 344 21.08 -0.11 -42.98
CA ASN A 344 22.25 -0.34 -43.83
C ASN A 344 22.27 0.67 -44.98
N GLU A 345 23.27 1.56 -45.02
CA GLU A 345 23.56 2.50 -46.13
C GLU A 345 22.34 3.26 -46.71
N GLY A 346 21.44 3.75 -45.85
CA GLY A 346 20.24 4.49 -46.27
C GLY A 346 18.97 3.64 -46.47
N VAL A 347 19.05 2.33 -46.19
CA VAL A 347 17.93 1.39 -46.34
C VAL A 347 17.67 0.67 -45.02
N CYS A 348 16.41 0.67 -44.57
CA CYS A 348 15.96 -0.17 -43.48
C CYS A 348 15.67 -1.59 -43.97
N THR A 349 16.26 -2.59 -43.34
CA THR A 349 16.21 -4.01 -43.75
C THR A 349 15.78 -4.91 -42.60
N GLY A 350 14.99 -5.96 -42.86
CA GLY A 350 14.44 -6.83 -41.81
C GLY A 350 12.92 -6.84 -41.80
N ASP A 351 12.31 -7.54 -40.83
CA ASP A 351 10.86 -7.63 -40.70
C ASP A 351 10.28 -6.44 -39.94
N THR A 352 10.15 -5.31 -40.64
CA THR A 352 9.45 -4.12 -40.16
C THR A 352 7.94 -4.23 -40.40
N SER A 353 7.32 -5.39 -40.12
CA SER A 353 5.86 -5.54 -40.29
C SER A 353 5.05 -4.82 -39.22
N ASP A 354 5.52 -4.82 -37.98
CA ASP A 354 4.90 -4.16 -36.83
C ASP A 354 5.56 -2.79 -36.54
N VAL A 355 5.53 -1.88 -37.52
CA VAL A 355 6.11 -0.52 -37.40
C VAL A 355 5.39 0.29 -36.33
N TRP A 356 5.94 0.43 -35.13
CA TRP A 356 5.36 1.23 -34.05
C TRP A 356 5.92 2.66 -33.95
N SER A 357 6.93 3.02 -34.74
CA SER A 357 7.56 4.36 -34.75
C SER A 357 7.67 4.86 -36.19
N VAL A 358 7.26 6.10 -36.49
CA VAL A 358 7.24 6.62 -37.88
C VAL A 358 8.04 7.90 -38.14
N GLY A 359 8.74 8.45 -37.14
CA GLY A 359 9.79 9.46 -37.32
C GLY A 359 9.39 10.78 -37.99
N GLN A 360 8.75 11.69 -37.24
CA GLN A 360 8.85 13.15 -37.46
C GLN A 360 8.95 13.84 -36.09
N SER A 361 8.60 15.14 -35.96
CA SER A 361 9.00 16.01 -34.83
C SER A 361 8.89 15.41 -33.42
N ASP A 362 7.87 14.58 -33.18
CA ASP A 362 7.79 13.67 -32.03
C ASP A 362 7.61 12.22 -32.52
N ILE A 363 8.17 11.26 -31.78
CA ILE A 363 8.04 9.82 -32.05
C ILE A 363 6.57 9.39 -31.83
N SER A 364 5.87 9.03 -32.92
CA SER A 364 4.43 8.67 -32.93
C SER A 364 4.18 7.20 -33.34
N MET A 365 3.00 6.66 -33.01
CA MET A 365 2.73 5.21 -33.02
C MET A 365 1.88 4.67 -34.18
N ASN A 366 2.07 3.39 -34.51
CA ASN A 366 1.05 2.62 -35.25
C ASN A 366 -0.28 2.64 -34.49
N GLY A 367 -1.39 2.80 -35.19
CA GLY A 367 -2.72 2.77 -34.60
C GLY A 367 -3.10 3.98 -33.72
N SER A 368 -2.16 4.82 -33.26
CA SER A 368 -2.50 6.21 -32.93
C SER A 368 -2.69 7.00 -34.22
N ASP A 369 -1.72 6.91 -35.14
CA ASP A 369 -1.65 7.85 -36.28
C ASP A 369 -1.59 7.18 -37.69
N GLY A 370 -1.43 5.85 -37.82
CA GLY A 370 -1.40 5.15 -39.13
C GLY A 370 -1.61 3.63 -39.13
N TYR A 371 -1.60 3.00 -40.32
CA TYR A 371 -1.77 1.55 -40.57
C TYR A 371 -0.93 1.03 -41.77
N LYS A 372 -0.54 -0.25 -41.77
CA LYS A 372 0.25 -0.91 -42.85
C LYS A 372 -0.60 -1.58 -43.94
N ILE A 373 -0.32 -1.28 -45.21
CA ILE A 373 -0.95 -1.88 -46.40
C ILE A 373 0.06 -2.75 -47.18
N THR A 374 -0.35 -3.93 -47.66
CA THR A 374 0.50 -4.88 -48.41
C THR A 374 -0.08 -5.20 -49.80
N PHE A 375 0.75 -5.37 -50.83
CA PHE A 375 0.36 -5.61 -52.22
C PHE A 375 0.91 -6.94 -52.76
N ASN A 376 0.06 -7.72 -53.42
CA ASN A 376 0.32 -9.10 -53.84
C ASN A 376 0.12 -9.27 -55.36
N ALA A 377 1.15 -9.73 -56.07
CA ALA A 377 1.15 -9.92 -57.52
C ALA A 377 0.19 -11.01 -58.05
N ASN A 378 -0.51 -11.74 -57.17
CA ASN A 378 -1.62 -12.64 -57.49
C ASN A 378 -1.35 -13.60 -58.67
N GLY A 379 -0.31 -14.42 -58.52
CA GLY A 379 0.14 -15.38 -59.55
C GLY A 379 0.99 -14.78 -60.68
N GLY A 380 1.27 -13.47 -60.64
CA GLY A 380 2.39 -12.85 -61.36
C GLY A 380 3.61 -12.65 -60.46
N SER A 381 4.58 -11.86 -60.93
CA SER A 381 5.82 -11.53 -60.23
C SER A 381 6.15 -10.04 -60.33
N PHE A 382 6.55 -9.42 -59.22
CA PHE A 382 7.18 -8.10 -59.21
C PHE A 382 8.63 -8.15 -59.70
N ALA A 383 9.15 -7.03 -60.19
CA ALA A 383 10.58 -6.88 -60.47
C ALA A 383 11.42 -6.91 -59.17
N SER A 384 12.69 -7.33 -59.28
CA SER A 384 13.61 -7.36 -58.14
C SER A 384 13.81 -5.95 -57.56
N GLY A 385 13.62 -5.79 -56.24
CA GLY A 385 13.73 -4.50 -55.55
C GLY A 385 12.48 -3.62 -55.58
N ALA A 386 11.36 -4.04 -56.19
CA ALA A 386 10.11 -3.29 -56.16
C ALA A 386 9.50 -3.22 -54.75
N ARG A 387 8.91 -2.06 -54.39
CA ARG A 387 8.11 -1.91 -53.16
C ARG A 387 6.81 -2.72 -53.26
N THR A 388 6.47 -3.44 -52.19
CA THR A 388 5.27 -4.30 -52.09
C THR A 388 4.42 -4.02 -50.85
N ALA A 389 4.75 -2.99 -50.05
CA ALA A 389 3.98 -2.54 -48.91
C ALA A 389 4.27 -1.06 -48.62
N LYS A 390 3.32 -0.36 -47.97
CA LYS A 390 3.52 1.00 -47.44
C LYS A 390 2.65 1.26 -46.21
N ILE A 391 2.93 2.33 -45.48
CA ILE A 391 2.15 2.77 -44.31
C ILE A 391 1.41 4.04 -44.67
N LEU A 392 0.16 4.14 -44.23
CA LEU A 392 -0.72 5.28 -44.48
C LEU A 392 -1.26 5.81 -43.17
N ALA A 393 -1.42 7.13 -43.09
CA ALA A 393 -2.06 7.76 -41.93
C ALA A 393 -3.50 7.26 -41.76
N LYS A 394 -4.02 7.32 -40.53
CA LYS A 394 -5.39 6.94 -40.23
C LYS A 394 -6.37 7.74 -41.10
N ASN A 395 -7.26 7.04 -41.80
CA ASN A 395 -8.23 7.55 -42.78
C ASN A 395 -7.63 8.07 -44.11
N ALA A 396 -6.34 7.90 -44.39
CA ALA A 396 -5.77 8.22 -45.70
C ALA A 396 -6.20 7.19 -46.76
N ALA A 397 -6.35 7.64 -48.02
CA ALA A 397 -6.73 6.79 -49.14
C ALA A 397 -5.65 5.77 -49.51
N ILE A 398 -6.06 4.54 -49.79
CA ILE A 398 -5.18 3.45 -50.17
C ILE A 398 -4.87 3.57 -51.67
N THR A 399 -3.68 4.05 -51.99
CA THR A 399 -3.19 4.22 -53.37
C THR A 399 -2.05 3.25 -53.70
N ALA A 400 -1.80 2.99 -54.99
CA ALA A 400 -0.75 2.10 -55.49
C ALA A 400 0.37 2.83 -56.28
N ASP A 401 0.35 4.16 -56.24
CA ASP A 401 1.32 5.13 -56.78
C ASP A 401 2.81 4.80 -56.59
N GLU A 402 3.20 4.14 -55.50
CA GLU A 402 4.59 3.73 -55.23
C GLU A 402 4.86 2.22 -55.40
N ILE A 403 3.87 1.46 -55.84
CA ILE A 403 3.94 -0.01 -55.98
C ILE A 403 4.25 -0.36 -57.44
N GLY A 404 5.36 -1.06 -57.66
CA GLY A 404 5.78 -1.43 -59.02
C GLY A 404 4.79 -2.37 -59.69
N GLU A 405 4.48 -2.15 -60.98
CA GLU A 405 3.57 -3.03 -61.72
C GLU A 405 4.10 -4.47 -61.79
N PRO A 406 3.30 -5.49 -61.43
CA PRO A 406 3.70 -6.88 -61.58
C PRO A 406 3.59 -7.33 -63.04
N THR A 407 4.24 -8.44 -63.39
CA THR A 407 4.16 -9.06 -64.72
C THR A 407 3.71 -10.53 -64.65
N ARG A 408 3.03 -11.01 -65.71
CA ARG A 408 2.56 -12.40 -65.83
C ARG A 408 2.49 -12.83 -67.30
N THR A 409 3.20 -13.90 -67.66
CA THR A 409 3.30 -14.39 -69.06
C THR A 409 1.95 -14.72 -69.67
N GLY A 410 1.71 -14.23 -70.90
CA GLY A 410 0.48 -14.51 -71.66
C GLY A 410 -0.76 -13.74 -71.19
N LYS A 411 -0.63 -12.89 -70.17
CA LYS A 411 -1.70 -12.02 -69.65
C LYS A 411 -1.26 -10.56 -69.67
N LYS A 412 -2.22 -9.63 -69.59
CA LYS A 412 -1.96 -8.21 -69.27
C LYS A 412 -2.50 -7.86 -67.88
N PHE A 413 -1.79 -6.97 -67.19
CA PHE A 413 -2.18 -6.43 -65.88
C PHE A 413 -3.36 -5.46 -66.04
N ALA A 414 -4.34 -5.53 -65.15
CA ALA A 414 -5.58 -4.74 -65.20
C ALA A 414 -5.78 -3.79 -64.01
N GLY A 415 -4.89 -3.82 -63.01
CA GLY A 415 -4.99 -3.02 -61.78
C GLY A 415 -5.07 -3.87 -60.51
N TRP A 416 -5.59 -3.26 -59.45
CA TRP A 416 -5.55 -3.74 -58.07
C TRP A 416 -6.96 -3.92 -57.49
N ALA A 417 -7.15 -4.90 -56.60
CA ALA A 417 -8.41 -5.14 -55.92
C ALA A 417 -8.22 -5.67 -54.49
N VAL A 418 -9.23 -5.51 -53.63
CA VAL A 418 -9.18 -5.92 -52.21
C VAL A 418 -9.36 -7.43 -51.98
N THR A 419 -9.75 -8.21 -53.00
CA THR A 419 -9.86 -9.68 -52.92
C THR A 419 -9.00 -10.37 -53.99
N ALA A 420 -8.52 -11.58 -53.68
CA ALA A 420 -7.60 -12.33 -54.54
C ALA A 420 -8.25 -12.94 -55.79
N ASP A 421 -9.58 -13.02 -55.80
CA ASP A 421 -10.44 -13.61 -56.83
C ASP A 421 -11.11 -12.55 -57.74
N ALA A 422 -10.72 -11.27 -57.62
CA ALA A 422 -11.27 -10.20 -58.44
C ALA A 422 -10.78 -10.28 -59.90
N ASP A 423 -11.73 -10.28 -60.84
CA ASP A 423 -11.49 -10.25 -62.28
C ASP A 423 -11.37 -8.81 -62.87
N THR A 424 -11.65 -7.77 -62.05
CA THR A 424 -11.50 -6.34 -62.41
C THR A 424 -10.86 -5.55 -61.27
N SER A 425 -10.20 -4.43 -61.58
CA SER A 425 -9.66 -3.49 -60.58
C SER A 425 -10.81 -2.81 -59.82
N SER A 426 -10.62 -2.56 -58.51
CA SER A 426 -11.57 -1.86 -57.65
C SER A 426 -10.95 -0.61 -57.01
N ASP A 427 -11.80 0.23 -56.40
CA ASP A 427 -11.34 1.12 -55.33
C ASP A 427 -10.74 0.26 -54.19
N LEU A 428 -9.71 0.79 -53.54
CA LEU A 428 -8.98 0.14 -52.46
C LEU A 428 -9.41 0.67 -51.07
N GLY A 429 -10.15 1.78 -51.02
CA GLY A 429 -10.71 2.35 -49.80
C GLY A 429 -9.73 3.19 -48.98
N ILE A 430 -10.01 3.34 -47.68
CA ILE A 430 -9.23 4.16 -46.74
C ILE A 430 -8.62 3.31 -45.62
N ALA A 431 -7.45 3.72 -45.13
CA ALA A 431 -6.70 3.02 -44.10
C ALA A 431 -7.37 3.14 -42.72
N HIS A 432 -8.06 2.08 -42.30
CA HIS A 432 -8.65 1.92 -40.94
C HIS A 432 -8.06 0.71 -40.17
N SER A 433 -7.31 -0.14 -40.84
CA SER A 433 -6.64 -1.33 -40.31
C SER A 433 -5.55 -1.76 -41.29
N ALA A 434 -4.76 -2.78 -40.91
CA ALA A 434 -3.86 -3.42 -41.87
C ALA A 434 -4.65 -4.29 -42.88
N VAL A 435 -4.29 -4.23 -44.16
CA VAL A 435 -4.99 -4.95 -45.25
C VAL A 435 -4.04 -5.36 -46.39
N THR A 436 -4.42 -6.38 -47.15
CA THR A 436 -3.69 -6.90 -48.33
C THR A 436 -4.51 -6.68 -49.60
N ILE A 437 -3.84 -6.19 -50.66
CA ILE A 437 -4.40 -5.86 -51.98
C ILE A 437 -3.78 -6.80 -53.04
N TYR A 438 -4.54 -7.15 -54.09
CA TYR A 438 -4.19 -8.19 -55.07
C TYR A 438 -4.25 -7.69 -56.53
N ALA A 439 -3.37 -8.21 -57.39
CA ALA A 439 -3.29 -7.87 -58.82
C ALA A 439 -4.31 -8.62 -59.71
N VAL A 440 -4.71 -8.01 -60.83
CA VAL A 440 -5.76 -8.51 -61.75
C VAL A 440 -5.24 -8.72 -63.19
N TRP A 441 -5.76 -9.69 -63.98
CA TRP A 441 -5.13 -10.21 -65.23
C TRP A 441 -6.09 -10.65 -66.39
N TYR A 442 -5.77 -10.41 -67.68
CA TYR A 442 -6.62 -10.79 -68.87
C TYR A 442 -5.87 -11.21 -70.20
N ASP A 443 -6.58 -11.76 -71.22
CA ASP A 443 -6.08 -12.36 -72.52
C ASP A 443 -6.31 -11.49 -73.81
N PHE A 444 -5.59 -11.70 -74.95
CA PHE A 444 -5.75 -10.89 -76.23
C PHE A 444 -5.30 -11.52 -77.61
N TYR A 445 -5.73 -10.93 -78.77
CA TYR A 445 -5.49 -11.30 -80.21
C TYR A 445 -5.45 -10.08 -81.21
N GLU A 446 -5.19 -10.23 -82.55
CA GLU A 446 -5.01 -9.13 -83.57
C GLU A 446 -6.15 -8.98 -84.63
N VAL A 447 -6.50 -7.76 -85.09
CA VAL A 447 -7.50 -7.48 -86.18
C VAL A 447 -7.02 -6.43 -87.21
N THR A 448 -7.45 -6.49 -88.48
CA THR A 448 -7.01 -5.65 -89.63
C THR A 448 -8.18 -5.00 -90.42
N PHE A 449 -8.00 -3.80 -90.98
CA PHE A 449 -9.02 -3.00 -91.71
C PHE A 449 -8.49 -2.40 -93.03
N LYS A 450 -9.34 -2.22 -94.06
CA LYS A 450 -8.97 -1.76 -95.42
C LYS A 450 -10.00 -0.83 -96.12
N THR A 451 -9.57 0.27 -96.74
CA THR A 451 -10.49 1.25 -97.35
C THR A 451 -10.82 1.05 -98.82
N ASP A 452 -9.99 0.31 -99.58
CA ASP A 452 -10.13 0.19 -101.02
C ASP A 452 -10.87 -1.07 -101.48
N SER A 453 -11.58 -0.91 -102.59
CA SER A 453 -12.19 -1.97 -103.39
C SER A 453 -12.22 -1.57 -104.86
N GLU A 454 -12.20 -2.55 -105.75
CA GLU A 454 -12.14 -2.31 -107.19
C GLU A 454 -13.44 -1.64 -107.70
N GLY A 455 -13.31 -0.49 -108.36
CA GLY A 455 -14.43 0.32 -108.87
C GLY A 455 -14.36 1.80 -108.46
N ASP A 456 -15.53 2.43 -108.34
CA ASP A 456 -15.75 3.87 -108.13
C ASP A 456 -15.18 4.44 -106.80
N PHE A 457 -14.65 3.58 -105.92
CA PHE A 457 -14.08 3.94 -104.61
C PHE A 457 -12.59 3.55 -104.48
N SER A 458 -11.91 3.21 -105.58
CA SER A 458 -10.54 2.71 -105.59
C SER A 458 -9.49 3.69 -105.01
N ASP A 459 -9.77 4.99 -105.06
CA ASP A 459 -8.95 6.06 -104.45
C ASP A 459 -9.35 6.41 -103.00
N ALA A 460 -10.30 5.69 -102.39
CA ALA A 460 -10.68 5.91 -101.00
C ALA A 460 -9.54 5.53 -100.03
N THR A 461 -9.15 6.49 -99.18
CA THR A 461 -8.10 6.34 -98.17
C THR A 461 -8.67 6.57 -96.77
N PHE A 462 -7.93 6.10 -95.76
CA PHE A 462 -8.06 6.64 -94.41
C PHE A 462 -7.64 8.12 -94.41
N PRO A 463 -8.07 8.94 -93.43
CA PRO A 463 -7.73 10.37 -93.38
C PRO A 463 -6.22 10.70 -93.33
N ASP A 464 -5.36 9.73 -93.03
CA ASP A 464 -3.90 9.85 -93.06
C ASP A 464 -3.26 9.45 -94.41
N GLY A 465 -4.08 9.18 -95.44
CA GLY A 465 -3.67 8.74 -96.77
C GLY A 465 -3.30 7.26 -96.87
N SER A 466 -3.32 6.50 -95.76
CA SER A 466 -3.08 5.05 -95.80
C SER A 466 -4.33 4.28 -96.26
N LYS A 467 -4.15 3.02 -96.66
CA LYS A 467 -5.25 2.13 -97.06
C LYS A 467 -5.52 0.96 -96.11
N ILE A 468 -4.62 0.69 -95.14
CA ILE A 468 -4.69 -0.50 -94.24
C ILE A 468 -4.30 -0.12 -92.80
N LYS A 469 -5.01 -0.65 -91.80
CA LYS A 469 -4.74 -0.48 -90.35
C LYS A 469 -4.89 -1.78 -89.55
N LYS A 470 -4.24 -1.87 -88.38
CA LYS A 470 -4.17 -3.06 -87.50
C LYS A 470 -4.22 -2.70 -86.01
N ILE A 471 -4.78 -3.59 -85.18
CA ILE A 471 -4.97 -3.44 -83.72
C ILE A 471 -4.81 -4.77 -82.96
N SER A 472 -4.63 -4.72 -81.64
CA SER A 472 -4.72 -5.88 -80.74
C SER A 472 -5.84 -5.70 -79.71
N VAL A 473 -6.71 -6.70 -79.56
CA VAL A 473 -7.99 -6.69 -78.85
C VAL A 473 -8.03 -7.84 -77.83
N ALA A 474 -8.66 -7.66 -76.67
CA ALA A 474 -8.81 -8.74 -75.69
C ALA A 474 -9.55 -9.96 -76.29
N LYS A 475 -9.36 -11.17 -75.73
CA LYS A 475 -10.12 -12.35 -76.13
C LYS A 475 -11.60 -12.16 -75.77
N HIS A 476 -12.52 -12.38 -76.71
CA HIS A 476 -13.93 -11.95 -76.63
C HIS A 476 -14.11 -10.43 -76.41
N GLY A 477 -13.04 -9.66 -76.54
CA GLY A 477 -13.05 -8.20 -76.44
C GLY A 477 -13.59 -7.57 -77.71
N THR A 478 -14.14 -6.37 -77.55
CA THR A 478 -14.73 -5.58 -78.63
C THR A 478 -13.69 -5.14 -79.65
N VAL A 479 -13.88 -5.50 -80.92
CA VAL A 479 -13.12 -4.88 -82.02
C VAL A 479 -13.54 -3.42 -82.12
N SER A 480 -12.59 -2.50 -81.96
CA SER A 480 -12.78 -1.06 -82.20
C SER A 480 -11.67 -0.50 -83.09
N VAL A 481 -11.98 0.52 -83.87
CA VAL A 481 -11.03 1.25 -84.72
C VAL A 481 -10.21 2.30 -83.96
N ASP A 482 -10.45 2.44 -82.65
CA ASP A 482 -9.77 3.40 -81.79
C ASP A 482 -8.23 3.27 -81.90
N GLY A 483 -7.57 4.39 -82.19
CA GLY A 483 -6.14 4.43 -82.53
C GLY A 483 -5.86 4.73 -84.01
N PHE A 484 -6.86 4.69 -84.89
CA PHE A 484 -6.78 5.30 -86.22
C PHE A 484 -8.11 5.89 -86.67
N SER A 485 -8.07 7.00 -87.42
CA SER A 485 -9.29 7.62 -87.95
C SER A 485 -9.85 6.77 -89.10
N VAL A 486 -11.14 6.46 -89.07
CA VAL A 486 -11.85 5.84 -90.20
C VAL A 486 -12.18 6.86 -91.27
N PRO A 487 -12.45 6.46 -92.53
CA PRO A 487 -13.01 7.36 -93.53
C PRO A 487 -14.38 7.86 -93.07
N THR A 488 -14.76 9.08 -93.42
CA THR A 488 -16.02 9.70 -92.93
C THR A 488 -16.93 10.18 -94.05
N VAL A 489 -16.34 10.75 -95.11
CA VAL A 489 -17.06 11.29 -96.26
C VAL A 489 -16.27 10.99 -97.53
N TYR A 490 -16.96 10.60 -98.59
CA TYR A 490 -16.46 10.60 -99.96
C TYR A 490 -17.35 11.53 -100.79
N GLU A 491 -16.76 12.56 -101.39
CA GLU A 491 -17.50 13.54 -102.19
C GLU A 491 -17.20 13.33 -103.67
N ILE A 492 -18.25 13.15 -104.47
CA ILE A 492 -18.14 12.94 -105.92
C ILE A 492 -18.77 14.16 -106.63
N GLY A 493 -18.01 14.79 -107.54
CA GLY A 493 -18.43 15.96 -108.31
C GLY A 493 -17.92 17.31 -107.80
N THR A 494 -18.37 18.42 -108.40
CA THR A 494 -17.86 19.77 -108.14
C THR A 494 -18.98 20.82 -108.04
N GLY A 495 -18.72 21.90 -107.29
CA GLY A 495 -19.62 23.06 -107.17
C GLY A 495 -20.92 22.78 -106.38
N ALA A 496 -21.99 23.49 -106.74
CA ALA A 496 -23.30 23.40 -106.07
C ALA A 496 -24.02 22.04 -106.24
N ASN A 497 -23.50 21.17 -107.10
CA ASN A 497 -24.02 19.82 -107.34
C ASN A 497 -23.21 18.73 -106.60
N LYS A 498 -22.42 19.09 -105.58
CA LYS A 498 -21.70 18.12 -104.75
C LYS A 498 -22.69 17.12 -104.13
N VAL A 499 -22.56 15.84 -104.50
CA VAL A 499 -23.27 14.75 -103.83
C VAL A 499 -22.36 14.16 -102.78
N LYS A 500 -22.81 14.24 -101.53
CA LYS A 500 -22.06 13.80 -100.37
C LYS A 500 -22.43 12.36 -100.03
N TYR A 501 -21.44 11.48 -100.07
CA TYR A 501 -21.58 10.12 -99.56
C TYR A 501 -20.88 10.02 -98.20
N TYR A 502 -21.56 9.42 -97.23
CA TYR A 502 -21.03 9.11 -95.91
C TYR A 502 -20.49 7.69 -95.87
N PHE A 503 -19.44 7.49 -95.08
CA PHE A 503 -18.97 6.16 -94.72
C PHE A 503 -20.03 5.48 -93.81
N THR A 504 -20.45 4.28 -94.18
CA THR A 504 -21.61 3.60 -93.60
C THR A 504 -21.23 2.49 -92.63
N GLY A 505 -20.04 1.89 -92.82
CA GLY A 505 -19.57 0.82 -91.95
C GLY A 505 -18.53 -0.08 -92.61
N TRP A 506 -18.21 -1.16 -91.89
CA TRP A 506 -17.24 -2.16 -92.32
C TRP A 506 -17.95 -3.44 -92.74
N ALA A 507 -17.37 -4.25 -93.62
CA ALA A 507 -17.90 -5.54 -94.05
C ALA A 507 -16.76 -6.54 -94.31
N TYR A 508 -17.05 -7.85 -94.41
CA TYR A 508 -16.04 -8.84 -94.81
C TYR A 508 -15.67 -8.74 -96.30
N GLU A 509 -16.52 -8.07 -97.09
CA GLU A 509 -16.40 -7.83 -98.54
C GLU A 509 -16.96 -6.43 -98.89
N PRO A 510 -16.54 -5.74 -99.97
CA PRO A 510 -16.86 -4.32 -100.19
C PRO A 510 -18.24 -4.02 -100.81
N LYS A 511 -18.89 -2.90 -100.46
CA LYS A 511 -20.28 -2.52 -100.87
C LYS A 511 -20.54 -1.00 -100.93
N SER A 512 -21.64 -0.54 -101.56
CA SER A 512 -22.11 0.87 -101.55
C SER A 512 -23.61 1.02 -101.89
N PHE A 513 -24.26 2.12 -101.46
CA PHE A 513 -25.73 2.31 -101.49
C PHE A 513 -26.19 3.75 -101.78
N GLY A 514 -27.43 3.91 -102.25
CA GLY A 514 -28.15 5.18 -102.48
C GLY A 514 -28.73 5.83 -101.21
N LYS A 515 -29.56 6.88 -101.37
CA LYS A 515 -30.15 7.62 -100.22
C LYS A 515 -31.30 6.87 -99.57
N ASP A 516 -32.19 6.34 -100.39
CA ASP A 516 -33.44 5.70 -99.99
C ASP A 516 -33.34 4.16 -100.11
N ASP A 517 -32.12 3.66 -100.36
CA ASP A 517 -31.82 2.22 -100.41
C ASP A 517 -31.84 1.65 -98.99
N VAL A 518 -32.67 0.62 -98.78
CA VAL A 518 -32.75 -0.07 -97.48
C VAL A 518 -31.56 -1.00 -97.33
N ILE A 519 -30.54 -0.54 -96.62
CA ILE A 519 -29.34 -1.30 -96.31
C ILE A 519 -29.69 -2.42 -95.33
N GLY A 520 -29.43 -3.67 -95.69
CA GLY A 520 -29.74 -4.82 -94.86
C GLY A 520 -28.76 -4.96 -93.69
N ALA A 521 -29.21 -5.59 -92.60
CA ALA A 521 -28.38 -5.84 -91.42
C ALA A 521 -27.14 -6.73 -91.69
N ASN A 522 -27.08 -7.40 -92.85
CA ASN A 522 -25.95 -8.22 -93.30
C ASN A 522 -25.03 -7.48 -94.30
N ASP A 523 -25.30 -6.20 -94.59
CA ASP A 523 -24.51 -5.42 -95.54
C ASP A 523 -23.36 -4.65 -94.91
N THR A 524 -23.46 -4.34 -93.61
CA THR A 524 -22.35 -3.86 -92.77
C THR A 524 -22.31 -4.64 -91.47
N LEU A 525 -21.11 -4.98 -91.03
CA LEU A 525 -20.81 -5.62 -89.75
C LEU A 525 -20.78 -4.59 -88.63
N HIS A 526 -21.43 -4.93 -87.52
CA HIS A 526 -21.22 -4.25 -86.26
C HIS A 526 -19.90 -4.76 -85.64
N LEU A 527 -18.89 -3.90 -85.49
CA LEU A 527 -17.55 -4.33 -85.06
C LEU A 527 -17.55 -5.02 -83.68
N SER A 528 -18.41 -4.59 -82.77
CA SER A 528 -18.55 -5.24 -81.44
C SER A 528 -19.25 -6.59 -81.46
N ALA A 529 -19.88 -6.98 -82.58
CA ALA A 529 -20.45 -8.32 -82.77
C ALA A 529 -19.43 -9.34 -83.33
N ILE A 530 -18.19 -8.90 -83.59
CA ILE A 530 -17.09 -9.78 -84.02
C ILE A 530 -16.48 -10.43 -82.80
N ASP A 531 -16.80 -11.71 -82.57
CA ASP A 531 -16.20 -12.48 -81.47
C ASP A 531 -14.73 -12.81 -81.74
N VAL A 532 -13.82 -12.05 -81.10
CA VAL A 532 -12.37 -12.19 -81.27
C VAL A 532 -11.84 -13.41 -80.51
N THR A 533 -11.90 -14.56 -81.19
CA THR A 533 -11.29 -15.83 -80.76
C THR A 533 -10.03 -16.19 -81.57
N LYS A 534 -9.75 -15.45 -82.65
CA LYS A 534 -8.61 -15.57 -83.58
C LYS A 534 -8.49 -14.29 -84.43
N PRO A 535 -7.44 -14.11 -85.27
CA PRO A 535 -7.30 -12.90 -86.10
C PRO A 535 -8.35 -12.70 -87.22
N VAL A 536 -8.64 -11.45 -87.58
CA VAL A 536 -9.76 -11.03 -88.49
C VAL A 536 -9.36 -9.88 -89.46
N VAL A 537 -10.02 -9.74 -90.63
CA VAL A 537 -9.81 -8.68 -91.66
C VAL A 537 -11.14 -8.11 -92.21
N LEU A 538 -11.22 -6.79 -92.48
CA LEU A 538 -12.46 -6.03 -92.81
C LEU A 538 -12.28 -4.92 -93.89
N TYR A 539 -13.35 -4.54 -94.62
CA TYR A 539 -13.40 -3.58 -95.76
C TYR A 539 -14.50 -2.48 -95.60
N ALA A 540 -14.40 -1.34 -96.31
CA ALA A 540 -15.29 -0.15 -96.18
C ALA A 540 -16.59 -0.14 -97.04
N VAL A 541 -17.62 0.63 -96.61
CA VAL A 541 -18.99 0.75 -97.24
C VAL A 541 -19.52 2.22 -97.20
N TRP A 542 -20.40 2.65 -98.15
CA TRP A 542 -20.79 4.08 -98.40
C TRP A 542 -22.29 4.38 -98.75
N THR A 543 -22.88 5.55 -98.38
CA THR A 543 -24.37 5.92 -98.45
C THR A 543 -24.69 7.46 -98.50
N LYS A 544 -25.96 7.95 -98.70
CA LYS A 544 -26.41 9.37 -99.00
C LYS A 544 -27.53 9.92 -98.01
N ALA A 545 -27.82 11.26 -97.86
CA ALA A 545 -28.27 11.98 -96.59
C ALA A 545 -29.76 12.56 -96.35
N THR A 546 -30.25 12.87 -95.09
CA THR A 546 -31.70 13.15 -94.59
C THR A 546 -31.87 13.98 -93.22
N THR A 547 -33.07 14.44 -92.69
CA THR A 547 -33.33 15.58 -91.66
C THR A 547 -34.30 15.39 -90.40
N TYR A 548 -34.32 16.25 -89.29
CA TYR A 548 -34.74 15.84 -87.86
C TYR A 548 -35.33 16.81 -86.72
N SER A 549 -35.59 16.29 -85.47
CA SER A 549 -36.15 16.94 -84.21
C SER A 549 -35.30 16.89 -82.90
N VAL A 550 -35.66 17.58 -81.80
CA VAL A 550 -34.92 17.58 -80.49
C VAL A 550 -35.82 17.76 -79.24
N THR A 551 -35.61 17.00 -78.16
CA THR A 551 -36.24 17.12 -76.82
C THR A 551 -35.20 17.35 -75.72
N PHE A 552 -35.52 18.06 -74.62
CA PHE A 552 -34.69 18.20 -73.41
C PHE A 552 -35.37 17.57 -72.19
N ASP A 553 -34.66 16.80 -71.36
CA ASP A 553 -35.15 16.11 -70.15
C ASP A 553 -34.25 16.42 -68.93
N ALA A 554 -34.85 16.93 -67.85
CA ALA A 554 -34.17 17.27 -66.60
C ALA A 554 -34.81 16.61 -65.36
N SER A 555 -35.47 15.45 -65.53
CA SER A 555 -36.25 14.79 -64.47
C SER A 555 -35.43 14.29 -63.26
N LEU A 556 -34.14 13.97 -63.42
CA LEU A 556 -33.34 13.31 -62.37
C LEU A 556 -33.11 14.16 -61.10
N HIS A 557 -32.94 15.48 -61.24
CA HIS A 557 -32.78 16.44 -60.13
C HIS A 557 -33.56 17.74 -60.38
N GLY A 558 -34.69 17.64 -61.10
CA GLY A 558 -35.59 18.75 -61.39
C GLY A 558 -36.82 18.71 -60.49
N LYS A 559 -37.15 19.81 -59.80
CA LYS A 559 -38.31 19.87 -58.87
C LYS A 559 -39.69 19.69 -59.54
N THR A 560 -39.72 19.56 -60.86
CA THR A 560 -40.88 19.24 -61.71
C THR A 560 -40.41 18.47 -62.94
N ASP A 561 -41.22 17.60 -63.53
CA ASP A 561 -40.93 16.94 -64.81
C ASP A 561 -40.86 17.94 -65.98
N VAL A 562 -39.68 18.52 -66.24
CA VAL A 562 -39.50 19.53 -67.29
C VAL A 562 -39.04 18.88 -68.60
N HIS A 563 -39.89 18.99 -69.65
CA HIS A 563 -39.57 18.60 -71.02
C HIS A 563 -39.80 19.75 -72.02
N PHE A 564 -38.86 19.99 -72.95
CA PHE A 564 -38.96 21.01 -74.02
C PHE A 564 -38.62 20.43 -75.40
N VAL A 565 -39.25 20.86 -76.52
CA VAL A 565 -39.06 20.26 -77.87
C VAL A 565 -38.82 21.30 -78.99
N ARG A 566 -37.93 21.02 -79.98
CA ARG A 566 -37.58 21.84 -81.17
C ARG A 566 -37.36 20.98 -82.46
N MET A 567 -37.21 21.60 -83.64
CA MET A 567 -37.00 20.96 -84.96
C MET A 567 -35.84 21.63 -85.75
N VAL A 568 -34.97 20.88 -86.45
CA VAL A 568 -33.77 21.40 -87.15
C VAL A 568 -33.38 20.58 -88.41
N THR A 569 -32.94 21.23 -89.49
CA THR A 569 -32.49 20.58 -90.74
C THR A 569 -31.18 19.80 -90.55
N GLU A 570 -30.93 18.72 -91.30
CA GLU A 570 -29.60 18.08 -91.27
C GLU A 570 -28.53 19.01 -91.83
N GLY A 571 -27.54 19.32 -91.00
CA GLY A 571 -26.58 20.38 -91.29
C GLY A 571 -26.81 21.71 -90.53
N GLU A 572 -27.87 21.84 -89.73
CA GLU A 572 -28.16 23.03 -88.91
C GLU A 572 -28.08 22.74 -87.40
N LYS A 573 -27.91 23.78 -86.57
CA LYS A 573 -27.54 23.68 -85.14
C LYS A 573 -28.72 23.92 -84.18
N VAL A 574 -28.59 23.43 -82.94
CA VAL A 574 -29.61 23.51 -81.88
C VAL A 574 -29.25 24.60 -80.84
N SER A 575 -30.24 25.13 -80.10
CA SER A 575 -30.05 26.15 -79.05
C SER A 575 -30.46 25.66 -77.65
N ARG A 576 -29.71 26.07 -76.60
CA ARG A 576 -29.93 25.71 -75.18
C ARG A 576 -31.24 26.30 -74.58
N PRO A 577 -31.88 25.68 -73.56
CA PRO A 577 -33.02 26.24 -72.84
C PRO A 577 -32.67 27.42 -71.91
N ASP A 578 -33.63 28.31 -71.65
CA ASP A 578 -33.41 29.59 -70.95
C ASP A 578 -33.41 29.52 -69.41
N THR A 579 -34.10 28.54 -68.78
CA THR A 579 -34.11 28.37 -67.31
C THR A 579 -34.56 26.95 -66.92
N VAL A 580 -33.99 26.38 -65.85
CA VAL A 580 -34.36 25.07 -65.26
C VAL A 580 -34.47 25.21 -63.74
N ILE A 581 -35.45 24.55 -63.11
CA ILE A 581 -35.65 24.55 -61.64
C ILE A 581 -35.13 23.23 -61.07
N THR A 582 -34.21 23.28 -60.12
CA THR A 582 -33.40 22.14 -59.68
C THR A 582 -33.60 21.81 -58.19
N ASP A 583 -33.23 20.59 -57.81
CA ASP A 583 -33.06 20.16 -56.41
C ASP A 583 -31.93 20.93 -55.73
N ASP A 584 -32.09 21.18 -54.42
CA ASP A 584 -31.10 21.94 -53.67
C ASP A 584 -29.79 21.14 -53.62
N GLY A 585 -28.67 21.73 -54.08
CA GLY A 585 -27.39 21.05 -54.23
C GLY A 585 -27.03 20.64 -55.67
N TYR A 586 -27.91 20.87 -56.66
CA TYR A 586 -27.68 20.45 -58.04
C TYR A 586 -27.92 21.57 -59.06
N LYS A 587 -27.07 21.64 -60.08
CA LYS A 587 -27.10 22.64 -61.15
C LYS A 587 -26.90 21.99 -62.53
N VAL A 588 -27.68 22.42 -63.54
CA VAL A 588 -27.52 21.92 -64.91
C VAL A 588 -26.36 22.64 -65.61
N VAL A 589 -25.23 21.95 -65.80
CA VAL A 589 -24.08 22.48 -66.55
C VAL A 589 -24.15 22.21 -68.05
N GLY A 590 -24.66 21.05 -68.43
CA GLY A 590 -24.65 20.55 -69.81
C GLY A 590 -25.89 19.74 -70.16
N TRP A 591 -25.90 19.18 -71.37
CA TRP A 591 -26.99 18.34 -71.89
C TRP A 591 -26.41 17.27 -72.80
N CYS A 592 -26.79 16.00 -72.69
CA CYS A 592 -26.19 14.90 -73.45
C CYS A 592 -27.24 14.05 -74.16
N VAL A 593 -26.82 13.39 -75.25
CA VAL A 593 -27.71 12.58 -76.10
C VAL A 593 -28.14 11.24 -75.50
N VAL A 594 -27.83 11.02 -74.22
CA VAL A 594 -28.04 9.79 -73.42
C VAL A 594 -28.27 10.17 -71.95
N GLU A 595 -29.00 9.35 -71.21
CA GLU A 595 -29.30 9.56 -69.77
C GLU A 595 -28.04 9.64 -68.89
N ASN A 596 -26.97 8.89 -69.21
CA ASN A 596 -25.70 8.91 -68.49
C ASN A 596 -24.78 10.05 -68.96
N CYS A 597 -25.20 11.28 -68.70
CA CYS A 597 -24.60 12.50 -69.23
C CYS A 597 -23.24 12.85 -68.58
N THR A 598 -22.19 12.98 -69.40
CA THR A 598 -20.79 13.32 -69.04
C THR A 598 -20.25 14.43 -69.94
N GLU A 599 -19.06 14.97 -69.67
CA GLU A 599 -18.46 16.01 -70.54
C GLU A 599 -18.09 15.50 -71.93
N GLN A 600 -17.73 14.23 -72.02
CA GLN A 600 -17.25 13.59 -73.25
C GLN A 600 -18.40 13.17 -74.18
N ASN A 601 -19.64 13.09 -73.67
CA ASN A 601 -20.86 12.85 -74.45
C ASN A 601 -21.84 14.05 -74.42
N GLU A 602 -21.39 15.21 -73.93
CA GLU A 602 -22.17 16.44 -73.93
C GLU A 602 -22.48 16.88 -75.36
N TYR A 603 -23.74 17.18 -75.61
CA TYR A 603 -24.22 17.68 -76.88
C TYR A 603 -23.70 19.09 -77.12
N SER A 604 -22.73 19.18 -78.03
CA SER A 604 -22.27 20.45 -78.57
C SER A 604 -23.41 21.15 -79.31
N PHE A 605 -23.89 22.27 -78.77
CA PHE A 605 -24.79 23.20 -79.49
C PHE A 605 -24.11 23.86 -80.70
N ALA A 606 -22.81 23.62 -80.92
CA ALA A 606 -22.11 23.95 -82.16
C ALA A 606 -22.26 22.86 -83.24
N ASP A 607 -22.79 21.69 -82.92
CA ASP A 607 -22.94 20.57 -83.86
C ASP A 607 -24.23 20.64 -84.66
N THR A 608 -24.20 20.04 -85.83
CA THR A 608 -25.32 20.01 -86.76
C THR A 608 -26.16 18.75 -86.57
N LEU A 609 -27.49 18.91 -86.57
CA LEU A 609 -28.42 17.82 -86.26
C LEU A 609 -28.36 16.71 -87.33
N LYS A 610 -28.45 15.44 -86.90
CA LYS A 610 -28.41 14.23 -87.76
C LYS A 610 -29.38 13.12 -87.32
N GLY A 611 -30.24 13.38 -86.34
CA GLY A 611 -31.21 12.44 -85.81
C GLY A 611 -32.27 13.16 -85.00
N ASN A 612 -33.47 12.57 -84.86
CA ASN A 612 -34.37 13.01 -83.80
C ASN A 612 -33.67 12.74 -82.46
N LEU A 613 -33.63 13.74 -81.58
CA LEU A 613 -32.72 13.78 -80.45
C LEU A 613 -33.48 13.93 -79.13
N VAL A 614 -32.99 13.30 -78.07
CA VAL A 614 -33.37 13.62 -76.68
C VAL A 614 -32.09 13.99 -75.95
N LEU A 615 -32.16 15.04 -75.14
CA LEU A 615 -31.04 15.67 -74.46
C LEU A 615 -31.29 15.66 -72.96
N HIS A 616 -30.61 14.78 -72.24
CA HIS A 616 -30.75 14.63 -70.79
C HIS A 616 -29.76 15.56 -70.06
N ALA A 617 -30.17 16.15 -68.95
CA ALA A 617 -29.39 17.16 -68.24
C ALA A 617 -28.10 16.60 -67.60
N ARG A 618 -26.98 17.33 -67.75
CA ARG A 618 -25.74 17.09 -66.99
C ARG A 618 -25.80 17.86 -65.68
N TRP A 619 -25.70 17.15 -64.58
CA TRP A 619 -25.73 17.73 -63.23
C TRP A 619 -24.31 17.95 -62.71
N GLU A 620 -24.01 19.19 -62.35
CA GLU A 620 -22.91 19.55 -61.47
C GLU A 620 -23.46 19.64 -60.06
N ILE A 621 -22.77 19.02 -59.11
CA ILE A 621 -23.11 19.14 -57.70
C ILE A 621 -22.56 20.48 -57.20
N GLU A 622 -23.43 21.31 -56.63
CA GLU A 622 -23.01 22.58 -56.05
C GLU A 622 -22.17 22.33 -54.78
N SER A 623 -21.02 23.00 -54.71
CA SER A 623 -20.17 22.96 -53.52
C SER A 623 -20.43 24.17 -52.64
N TYR A 624 -20.72 23.91 -51.38
CA TYR A 624 -20.95 24.89 -50.33
C TYR A 624 -19.69 25.07 -49.49
N SER A 625 -19.43 26.30 -49.06
CA SER A 625 -18.30 26.62 -48.20
C SER A 625 -18.60 26.35 -46.72
N ILE A 626 -17.54 26.00 -45.98
CA ILE A 626 -17.54 25.94 -44.52
C ILE A 626 -16.52 26.96 -44.03
N VAL A 627 -17.02 28.03 -43.42
CA VAL A 627 -16.21 29.08 -42.80
C VAL A 627 -16.07 28.78 -41.31
N TYR A 628 -14.84 28.75 -40.81
CA TYR A 628 -14.57 28.57 -39.39
C TYR A 628 -14.18 29.89 -38.76
N GLU A 629 -15.01 30.39 -37.85
CA GLU A 629 -14.78 31.61 -37.11
C GLU A 629 -14.01 31.28 -35.83
N LEU A 630 -12.70 31.45 -35.92
CA LEU A 630 -11.73 30.94 -34.94
C LEU A 630 -11.36 31.94 -33.84
N ASP A 631 -11.84 33.19 -33.91
CA ASP A 631 -11.46 34.27 -33.00
C ASP A 631 -9.92 34.39 -32.85
N GLY A 632 -9.19 34.33 -33.98
CA GLY A 632 -7.72 34.37 -34.00
C GLY A 632 -7.00 33.05 -33.67
N GLY A 633 -7.72 31.93 -33.56
CA GLY A 633 -7.11 30.59 -33.57
C GLY A 633 -6.69 30.11 -34.98
N THR A 634 -5.96 29.01 -35.01
CA THR A 634 -5.57 28.24 -36.20
C THR A 634 -6.50 27.03 -36.35
N ASN A 635 -7.01 26.79 -37.56
CA ASN A 635 -7.89 25.64 -37.80
C ASN A 635 -7.10 24.32 -37.82
N ALA A 636 -7.78 23.21 -37.52
CA ALA A 636 -7.25 21.89 -37.87
C ALA A 636 -7.16 21.75 -39.40
N SER A 637 -6.04 21.24 -39.92
CA SER A 637 -5.87 20.98 -41.36
C SER A 637 -6.81 19.90 -41.91
N THR A 638 -7.43 19.12 -41.02
CA THR A 638 -8.43 18.09 -41.34
C THR A 638 -9.86 18.62 -41.45
N ASN A 639 -10.12 19.87 -41.07
CA ASN A 639 -11.44 20.48 -41.23
C ASN A 639 -11.68 20.87 -42.69
N LEU A 640 -12.74 20.30 -43.28
CA LEU A 640 -13.14 20.57 -44.66
C LEU A 640 -13.58 22.03 -44.80
N THR A 641 -13.03 22.76 -45.76
CA THR A 641 -13.43 24.14 -46.09
C THR A 641 -14.59 24.21 -47.10
N THR A 642 -14.93 23.08 -47.71
CA THR A 642 -16.05 22.93 -48.63
C THR A 642 -16.70 21.56 -48.47
N TYR A 643 -17.98 21.49 -48.79
CA TYR A 643 -18.75 20.24 -48.84
C TYR A 643 -19.82 20.31 -49.93
N ASN A 644 -20.62 19.26 -50.06
CA ASN A 644 -21.77 19.22 -50.97
C ASN A 644 -22.85 18.25 -50.46
N VAL A 645 -23.98 18.18 -51.15
CA VAL A 645 -25.14 17.34 -50.78
C VAL A 645 -24.83 15.83 -50.71
N ASN A 646 -23.81 15.36 -51.43
CA ASN A 646 -23.36 13.95 -51.42
C ASN A 646 -22.27 13.66 -50.37
N SER A 647 -21.87 14.66 -49.58
CA SER A 647 -20.93 14.47 -48.48
C SER A 647 -21.59 13.66 -47.36
N GLY A 648 -20.86 12.70 -46.78
CA GLY A 648 -21.28 12.04 -45.53
C GLY A 648 -21.21 12.99 -44.34
N ASP A 649 -21.54 12.49 -43.14
CA ASP A 649 -21.53 13.31 -41.91
C ASP A 649 -20.14 13.93 -41.65
N ILE A 650 -20.07 15.26 -41.58
CA ILE A 650 -18.83 16.02 -41.38
C ILE A 650 -18.70 16.42 -39.91
N VAL A 651 -17.92 15.66 -39.15
CA VAL A 651 -17.55 15.99 -37.77
C VAL A 651 -16.38 16.98 -37.76
N PHE A 652 -16.49 18.03 -36.95
CA PHE A 652 -15.47 19.08 -36.87
C PHE A 652 -14.32 18.70 -35.91
N ALA A 653 -13.09 18.73 -36.40
CA ALA A 653 -11.88 18.60 -35.59
C ALA A 653 -11.62 19.87 -34.75
N ALA A 654 -11.00 19.71 -33.58
CA ALA A 654 -10.70 20.83 -32.69
C ALA A 654 -9.62 21.76 -33.29
N PRO A 655 -9.83 23.08 -33.32
CA PRO A 655 -8.82 24.07 -33.68
C PRO A 655 -7.85 24.31 -32.51
N THR A 656 -6.75 25.00 -32.77
CA THR A 656 -5.80 25.46 -31.73
C THR A 656 -5.83 26.99 -31.63
N LYS A 657 -5.63 27.54 -30.44
CA LYS A 657 -5.43 28.98 -30.25
C LYS A 657 -4.45 29.16 -29.12
N ASP A 658 -3.36 29.87 -29.40
CA ASP A 658 -2.34 30.11 -28.38
C ASP A 658 -2.98 30.83 -27.20
N GLY A 659 -2.88 30.23 -26.01
CA GLY A 659 -3.42 30.80 -24.80
C GLY A 659 -4.91 30.62 -24.55
N ALA A 660 -5.61 29.80 -25.34
CA ALA A 660 -6.98 29.45 -25.03
C ALA A 660 -7.25 27.95 -25.26
N LYS A 661 -7.99 27.35 -24.32
CA LYS A 661 -8.54 26.01 -24.44
C LYS A 661 -9.80 26.05 -25.30
N PHE A 662 -9.89 25.14 -26.26
CA PHE A 662 -11.09 24.93 -27.06
C PHE A 662 -12.17 24.20 -26.25
N GLU A 663 -13.38 24.75 -26.23
CA GLU A 663 -14.54 24.19 -25.49
C GLU A 663 -15.59 23.54 -26.40
N GLY A 664 -15.49 23.73 -27.72
CA GLY A 664 -16.44 23.17 -28.69
C GLY A 664 -16.79 24.12 -29.83
N TRP A 665 -17.41 23.55 -30.87
CA TRP A 665 -17.91 24.25 -32.04
C TRP A 665 -19.38 24.63 -31.86
N PHE A 666 -19.80 25.73 -32.49
CA PHE A 666 -21.16 26.26 -32.41
C PHE A 666 -21.65 26.76 -33.78
N TYR A 667 -22.95 26.65 -34.03
CA TYR A 667 -23.59 27.14 -35.26
C TYR A 667 -23.90 28.63 -35.24
N ASP A 668 -23.74 29.29 -34.09
CA ASP A 668 -24.07 30.69 -33.87
C ASP A 668 -22.93 31.45 -33.18
N ALA A 669 -22.79 32.73 -33.53
CA ALA A 669 -21.78 33.62 -32.95
C ALA A 669 -21.96 33.88 -31.44
N ASN A 670 -23.15 33.62 -30.86
CA ASN A 670 -23.38 33.76 -29.43
C ASN A 670 -22.97 32.50 -28.64
N LEU A 671 -22.53 31.44 -29.32
CA LEU A 671 -22.04 30.18 -28.75
C LEU A 671 -23.10 29.48 -27.88
N THR A 672 -24.34 29.42 -28.40
CA THR A 672 -25.53 28.88 -27.72
C THR A 672 -26.08 27.58 -28.31
N ASN A 673 -25.81 27.31 -29.60
CA ASN A 673 -26.23 26.12 -30.34
C ASN A 673 -25.00 25.29 -30.74
N PRO A 674 -24.62 24.24 -29.97
CA PRO A 674 -23.45 23.42 -30.25
C PRO A 674 -23.51 22.77 -31.64
N ALA A 675 -22.40 22.83 -32.38
CA ALA A 675 -22.25 22.20 -33.68
C ALA A 675 -21.42 20.92 -33.53
N THR A 676 -22.07 19.76 -33.63
CA THR A 676 -21.41 18.45 -33.50
C THR A 676 -20.94 17.91 -34.84
N GLN A 677 -21.77 18.04 -35.88
CA GLN A 677 -21.47 17.59 -37.25
C GLN A 677 -22.41 18.26 -38.26
N ILE A 678 -22.00 18.42 -39.52
CA ILE A 678 -22.94 18.65 -40.63
C ILE A 678 -23.48 17.27 -41.07
N ASP A 679 -24.78 17.07 -41.02
CA ASP A 679 -25.41 15.81 -41.44
C ASP A 679 -25.38 15.63 -42.96
N SER A 680 -25.25 14.38 -43.42
CA SER A 680 -25.32 14.02 -44.84
C SER A 680 -26.61 14.52 -45.52
N GLY A 681 -26.52 14.96 -46.78
CA GLY A 681 -27.62 15.60 -47.51
C GLY A 681 -27.84 17.09 -47.20
N SER A 682 -27.03 17.70 -46.32
CA SER A 682 -27.12 19.14 -46.02
C SER A 682 -26.75 20.02 -47.22
N THR A 683 -27.34 21.22 -47.28
CA THR A 683 -27.07 22.23 -48.33
C THR A 683 -26.86 23.64 -47.75
N GLY A 684 -26.27 24.52 -48.57
CA GLY A 684 -25.99 25.92 -48.25
C GLY A 684 -24.70 26.14 -47.44
N ASP A 685 -24.07 27.30 -47.60
CA ASP A 685 -22.87 27.67 -46.85
C ASP A 685 -23.08 27.58 -45.32
N LYS A 686 -22.03 27.17 -44.59
CA LYS A 686 -22.04 27.08 -43.12
C LYS A 686 -20.95 27.96 -42.52
N THR A 687 -21.27 28.56 -41.37
CA THR A 687 -20.29 29.24 -40.52
C THR A 687 -20.29 28.56 -39.15
N ILE A 688 -19.12 28.10 -38.71
CA ILE A 688 -18.93 27.34 -37.47
C ILE A 688 -17.99 28.12 -36.55
N TYR A 689 -18.45 28.43 -35.34
CA TYR A 689 -17.77 29.32 -34.39
C TYR A 689 -17.05 28.52 -33.31
N ALA A 690 -15.78 28.84 -33.07
CA ALA A 690 -14.98 28.22 -32.02
C ALA A 690 -15.21 28.88 -30.66
N LYS A 691 -15.53 28.09 -29.63
CA LYS A 691 -15.58 28.57 -28.25
C LYS A 691 -14.24 28.37 -27.55
N TRP A 692 -13.80 29.41 -26.85
CA TRP A 692 -12.50 29.49 -26.18
C TRP A 692 -12.62 29.86 -24.70
N THR A 693 -11.89 29.17 -23.84
CA THR A 693 -11.62 29.56 -22.45
C THR A 693 -10.15 29.98 -22.34
N VAL A 694 -9.84 31.17 -21.81
CA VAL A 694 -8.44 31.61 -21.65
C VAL A 694 -7.68 30.66 -20.74
N ALA A 695 -6.50 30.19 -21.17
CA ALA A 695 -5.66 29.29 -20.41
C ALA A 695 -5.14 29.99 -19.14
N THR A 696 -5.14 29.27 -18.02
CA THR A 696 -4.64 29.75 -16.73
C THR A 696 -3.39 28.99 -16.31
N TYR A 697 -2.40 29.72 -15.81
CA TYR A 697 -1.15 29.18 -15.29
C TYR A 697 -1.06 29.43 -13.79
N THR A 698 -0.58 28.44 -13.06
CA THR A 698 -0.42 28.46 -11.60
C THR A 698 1.01 28.86 -11.22
N ILE A 699 1.13 29.67 -10.18
CA ILE A 699 2.39 30.05 -9.54
C ILE A 699 2.34 29.52 -8.10
N GLN A 700 3.16 28.51 -7.82
CA GLN A 700 3.27 27.88 -6.52
C GLN A 700 4.52 28.36 -5.78
N TYR A 701 4.34 28.76 -4.51
CA TYR A 701 5.41 29.15 -3.60
C TYR A 701 5.51 28.09 -2.51
N LEU A 702 6.53 27.25 -2.57
CA LEU A 702 6.78 26.20 -1.58
C LEU A 702 7.97 26.56 -0.69
N SER A 703 7.91 26.15 0.56
CA SER A 703 8.95 26.33 1.58
C SER A 703 10.19 25.44 1.43
N GLY A 704 10.13 24.40 0.59
CA GLY A 704 11.15 23.34 0.53
C GLY A 704 10.91 22.19 1.50
N THR A 705 11.78 21.17 1.54
CA THR A 705 11.49 19.91 2.30
C THR A 705 11.44 20.01 3.84
N THR A 706 11.45 21.19 4.47
CA THR A 706 11.51 21.31 5.96
C THR A 706 10.41 22.09 6.69
N ILE A 707 9.49 22.82 6.03
CA ILE A 707 8.49 23.63 6.78
C ILE A 707 7.08 23.50 6.19
N SER A 708 6.10 23.09 7.00
CA SER A 708 4.69 22.92 6.62
C SER A 708 3.91 24.24 6.44
N ALA A 709 4.48 25.21 5.75
CA ALA A 709 3.84 26.45 5.37
C ALA A 709 3.59 26.46 3.86
N THR A 710 2.34 26.43 3.44
CA THR A 710 1.94 26.79 2.06
C THR A 710 1.50 28.25 2.04
N VAL A 711 2.11 29.07 1.16
CA VAL A 711 1.50 30.37 0.81
C VAL A 711 0.40 30.07 -0.20
N PRO A 712 -0.75 30.78 -0.19
CA PRO A 712 -1.70 30.68 -1.28
C PRO A 712 -0.99 30.98 -2.61
N GLY A 713 -1.00 29.99 -3.50
CA GLY A 713 -0.53 30.15 -4.87
C GLY A 713 -1.29 31.27 -5.57
N ALA A 714 -0.74 31.73 -6.69
CA ALA A 714 -1.42 32.69 -7.54
C ALA A 714 -1.71 32.06 -8.90
N THR A 715 -2.67 32.62 -9.62
CA THR A 715 -2.93 32.28 -11.02
C THR A 715 -2.73 33.51 -11.89
N LYS A 716 -2.27 33.30 -13.12
CA LYS A 716 -2.34 34.27 -14.22
C LYS A 716 -3.11 33.66 -15.37
N THR A 717 -3.73 34.50 -16.19
CA THR A 717 -4.23 34.12 -17.52
C THR A 717 -3.10 34.22 -18.55
N TYR A 718 -3.27 33.62 -19.72
CA TYR A 718 -2.28 33.69 -20.79
C TYR A 718 -1.99 35.14 -21.22
N GLY A 719 -0.73 35.44 -21.53
CA GLY A 719 -0.27 36.78 -21.92
C GLY A 719 -0.12 37.76 -20.77
N ASP A 720 -0.79 37.54 -19.64
CA ASP A 720 -0.66 38.39 -18.46
C ASP A 720 0.72 38.25 -17.79
N THR A 721 1.13 39.32 -17.14
CA THR A 721 2.32 39.34 -16.29
C THR A 721 1.92 39.40 -14.83
N ILE A 722 2.37 38.45 -14.03
CA ILE A 722 2.18 38.48 -12.57
C ILE A 722 3.42 39.02 -11.87
N THR A 723 3.23 39.71 -10.74
CA THR A 723 4.31 40.12 -9.84
C THR A 723 4.52 39.00 -8.82
N LEU A 724 5.74 38.46 -8.76
CA LEU A 724 6.09 37.40 -7.83
C LEU A 724 6.16 37.94 -6.40
N ARG A 725 5.70 37.15 -5.43
CA ARG A 725 5.58 37.57 -4.02
C ARG A 725 6.92 38.02 -3.45
N ASP A 726 6.88 38.98 -2.53
CA ASP A 726 7.99 39.26 -1.63
C ASP A 726 8.15 38.14 -0.59
N ALA A 727 9.28 38.13 0.13
CA ALA A 727 9.61 37.15 1.18
C ALA A 727 8.44 36.95 2.18
N PRO A 728 7.71 35.81 2.15
CA PRO A 728 6.62 35.58 3.09
C PRO A 728 7.20 35.37 4.50
N PRO A 729 6.70 36.04 5.56
CA PRO A 729 7.26 35.92 6.90
C PRO A 729 7.31 34.48 7.44
N GLN A 730 6.34 33.66 7.02
CA GLN A 730 6.23 32.22 7.32
C GLN A 730 7.37 31.34 6.76
N PHE A 731 8.19 31.88 5.85
CA PHE A 731 9.37 31.17 5.32
C PHE A 731 10.66 31.55 6.03
N ALA A 732 10.69 32.60 6.86
CA ALA A 732 11.91 33.12 7.47
C ALA A 732 12.64 32.09 8.34
N VAL A 733 13.87 31.73 7.94
CA VAL A 733 14.78 30.88 8.72
C VAL A 733 15.77 31.78 9.45
N GLY A 734 15.74 31.77 10.79
CA GLY A 734 16.69 32.57 11.59
C GLY A 734 18.14 32.19 11.28
N GLY A 735 19.01 33.20 11.17
CA GLY A 735 20.43 33.00 10.87
C GLY A 735 20.80 33.00 9.37
N CYS A 736 19.84 32.92 8.46
CA CYS A 736 20.04 33.07 7.00
C CYS A 736 19.20 34.23 6.45
N THR A 737 19.61 34.80 5.32
CA THR A 737 18.84 35.83 4.59
C THR A 737 18.09 35.18 3.43
N PHE A 738 16.77 35.39 3.37
CA PHE A 738 15.97 35.08 2.18
C PHE A 738 16.14 36.23 1.18
N ASP A 739 16.83 36.02 0.08
CA ASP A 739 17.25 37.08 -0.86
C ASP A 739 16.55 37.03 -2.24
N GLY A 740 15.93 35.90 -2.57
CA GLY A 740 15.04 35.77 -3.72
C GLY A 740 14.50 34.36 -3.90
N TRP A 741 13.80 34.10 -5.00
CA TRP A 741 13.25 32.79 -5.33
C TRP A 741 14.18 31.98 -6.24
N SER A 742 14.23 30.67 -6.02
CA SER A 742 14.90 29.67 -6.84
C SER A 742 13.88 28.70 -7.46
N LYS A 743 14.18 28.15 -8.63
CA LYS A 743 13.42 27.03 -9.23
C LYS A 743 13.76 25.67 -8.61
N VAL A 744 14.87 25.57 -7.86
CA VAL A 744 15.29 24.34 -7.16
C VAL A 744 15.08 24.47 -5.65
N ASP A 745 14.74 23.36 -5.01
CA ASP A 745 14.66 23.28 -3.55
C ASP A 745 16.06 23.44 -2.93
N TYR A 746 16.17 24.14 -1.80
CA TYR A 746 17.42 24.52 -1.14
C TYR A 746 18.42 25.32 -2.01
N GLY A 747 17.95 26.33 -2.75
CA GLY A 747 18.84 27.36 -3.29
C GLY A 747 19.64 28.02 -2.15
N GLN A 748 20.97 27.89 -2.18
CA GLN A 748 21.88 28.49 -1.20
C GLN A 748 23.01 29.26 -1.88
N GLU A 749 23.82 29.99 -1.14
CA GLU A 749 24.97 30.75 -1.64
C GLU A 749 25.88 29.88 -2.56
N GLY A 750 25.95 30.24 -3.85
CA GLY A 750 26.57 29.44 -4.92
C GLY A 750 25.58 28.93 -5.98
N TYR A 751 24.29 28.86 -5.65
CA TYR A 751 23.19 28.70 -6.60
C TYR A 751 22.75 30.06 -7.15
N LYS A 752 21.93 30.03 -8.20
CA LYS A 752 21.39 31.24 -8.83
C LYS A 752 20.05 31.59 -8.20
N VAL A 753 19.88 32.86 -7.80
CA VAL A 753 18.55 33.47 -7.61
C VAL A 753 17.88 33.56 -8.99
N ASP A 754 16.84 32.76 -9.23
CA ASP A 754 16.12 32.78 -10.50
C ASP A 754 15.21 34.00 -10.65
N TYR A 755 14.58 34.43 -9.55
CA TYR A 755 13.72 35.60 -9.52
C TYR A 755 13.89 36.38 -8.20
N ALA A 756 14.24 37.66 -8.29
CA ALA A 756 14.19 38.55 -7.12
C ALA A 756 12.74 38.75 -6.62
N PHE A 757 12.60 39.26 -5.39
CA PHE A 757 11.29 39.70 -4.89
C PHE A 757 10.66 40.78 -5.78
N GLY A 758 9.35 40.73 -5.95
CA GLY A 758 8.63 41.62 -6.86
C GLY A 758 8.96 41.43 -8.35
N ALA A 759 9.73 40.40 -8.74
CA ALA A 759 10.04 40.15 -10.14
C ALA A 759 8.77 39.87 -10.96
N LYS A 760 8.75 40.36 -12.20
CA LYS A 760 7.65 40.15 -13.13
C LYS A 760 7.82 38.83 -13.88
N TYR A 761 6.81 37.97 -13.83
CA TYR A 761 6.77 36.70 -14.54
C TYR A 761 5.72 36.75 -15.66
N GLY A 762 6.20 36.74 -16.90
CA GLY A 762 5.38 36.84 -18.11
C GLY A 762 5.18 35.52 -18.86
N ASP A 763 5.98 34.49 -18.58
CA ASP A 763 5.98 33.25 -19.35
C ASP A 763 4.63 32.51 -19.23
N ASN A 764 4.22 31.85 -20.30
CA ASN A 764 2.94 31.12 -20.38
C ASN A 764 3.13 29.66 -19.95
N ALA A 765 3.64 29.49 -18.73
CA ALA A 765 3.91 28.20 -18.10
C ALA A 765 3.57 28.26 -16.60
N ASN A 766 3.30 27.10 -16.01
CA ASN A 766 3.23 26.98 -14.55
C ASN A 766 4.61 27.27 -13.95
N LEU A 767 4.66 28.01 -12.84
CA LEU A 767 5.90 28.35 -12.16
C LEU A 767 5.90 27.82 -10.74
N LYS A 768 7.01 27.19 -10.35
CA LYS A 768 7.24 26.72 -9.00
C LYS A 768 8.49 27.35 -8.42
N LEU A 769 8.37 27.88 -7.20
CA LEU A 769 9.41 28.67 -6.56
C LEU A 769 9.65 28.23 -5.11
N PHE A 770 10.92 28.16 -4.76
CA PHE A 770 11.44 27.86 -3.42
C PHE A 770 12.29 29.05 -2.92
N PRO A 771 12.42 29.27 -1.60
CA PRO A 771 13.34 30.26 -1.07
C PRO A 771 14.80 30.00 -1.46
N HIS A 772 15.50 31.05 -1.89
CA HIS A 772 16.95 31.11 -1.96
C HIS A 772 17.52 31.75 -0.68
N TRP A 773 18.65 31.24 -0.20
CA TRP A 773 19.25 31.59 1.09
C TRP A 773 20.71 32.03 0.96
N THR A 774 21.06 33.20 1.49
CA THR A 774 22.44 33.71 1.56
C THR A 774 22.83 34.20 2.95
N SER A 775 24.13 34.40 3.18
CA SER A 775 24.67 34.96 4.43
C SER A 775 24.21 34.20 5.68
N CYS A 776 24.27 32.87 5.60
CA CYS A 776 23.96 32.01 6.74
C CYS A 776 25.09 32.06 7.79
N GLY A 777 24.76 32.41 9.03
CA GLY A 777 25.72 32.51 10.13
C GLY A 777 26.38 31.17 10.51
N GLU A 778 27.62 31.24 10.97
CA GLU A 778 28.33 30.11 11.58
C GLU A 778 27.71 29.69 12.91
N TYR A 779 27.67 28.39 13.16
CA TYR A 779 27.35 27.80 14.46
C TYR A 779 28.29 26.64 14.79
N THR A 780 28.56 26.46 16.08
CA THR A 780 29.33 25.31 16.58
C THR A 780 28.42 24.25 17.18
N ILE A 781 28.66 22.99 16.81
CA ILE A 781 28.11 21.84 17.53
C ILE A 781 29.18 21.36 18.51
N THR A 782 28.83 21.42 19.80
CA THR A 782 29.70 21.00 20.91
C THR A 782 29.25 19.63 21.39
N TYR A 783 30.17 18.70 21.57
CA TYR A 783 29.86 17.34 22.00
C TYR A 783 30.24 17.14 23.47
N GLU A 784 29.25 16.95 24.35
CA GLU A 784 29.44 16.64 25.76
C GLU A 784 29.25 15.13 26.03
N LEU A 785 30.28 14.54 26.63
CA LEU A 785 30.41 13.11 26.85
C LEU A 785 30.43 12.85 28.37
N TYR A 786 29.28 12.50 28.93
CA TYR A 786 29.11 12.32 30.37
C TYR A 786 29.60 10.93 30.82
N GLY A 787 30.52 10.91 31.78
CA GLY A 787 30.92 9.68 32.51
C GLY A 787 31.96 8.79 31.83
N VAL A 788 32.54 9.20 30.70
CA VAL A 788 33.66 8.49 30.04
C VAL A 788 34.75 9.47 29.60
N GLU A 789 36.02 9.07 29.67
CA GLU A 789 37.09 9.81 29.02
C GLU A 789 37.04 9.59 27.51
N ALA A 790 37.13 10.68 26.75
CA ALA A 790 37.09 10.67 25.30
C ALA A 790 38.15 11.61 24.73
N THR A 791 38.84 11.14 23.69
CA THR A 791 39.98 11.83 23.07
C THR A 791 39.58 12.96 22.11
N ASN A 792 38.31 13.04 21.71
CA ASN A 792 37.81 14.01 20.74
C ASN A 792 36.86 15.03 21.41
N ARG A 793 37.41 16.08 22.02
CA ARG A 793 36.64 17.22 22.58
C ARG A 793 36.38 18.36 21.59
N ASN A 794 36.61 18.14 20.30
CA ASN A 794 36.60 19.21 19.31
C ASN A 794 35.16 19.56 18.93
N SER A 795 34.75 20.79 19.25
CA SER A 795 33.58 21.42 18.65
C SER A 795 33.83 21.59 17.15
N SER A 796 32.89 21.14 16.32
CA SER A 796 32.94 21.35 14.88
C SER A 796 32.12 22.59 14.52
N THR A 797 32.68 23.48 13.71
CA THR A 797 31.99 24.66 13.16
C THR A 797 31.30 24.28 11.86
N TYR A 798 30.08 24.79 11.66
CA TYR A 798 29.24 24.56 10.49
C TYR A 798 28.66 25.88 9.99
N THR A 799 28.34 25.93 8.71
CA THR A 799 27.75 27.09 7.99
C THR A 799 26.49 26.65 7.26
N GLY A 800 25.39 27.39 7.42
CA GLY A 800 24.13 27.10 6.72
C GLY A 800 23.21 26.08 7.42
N PRO A 801 21.96 25.91 6.96
CA PRO A 801 20.98 24.99 7.57
C PRO A 801 21.28 23.50 7.25
N GLU A 802 22.57 23.14 7.25
CA GLU A 802 23.10 21.87 6.80
C GLU A 802 22.55 20.69 7.62
N LYS A 803 22.26 19.58 6.94
CA LYS A 803 21.85 18.33 7.59
C LYS A 803 23.06 17.58 8.13
N VAL A 804 23.55 17.98 9.31
CA VAL A 804 24.71 17.36 9.94
C VAL A 804 24.36 15.94 10.42
N LYS A 805 24.91 14.93 9.75
CA LYS A 805 24.84 13.53 10.17
C LYS A 805 25.76 13.31 11.37
N LEU A 806 25.19 12.88 12.49
CA LEU A 806 25.94 12.59 13.70
C LEU A 806 26.53 11.19 13.61
N VAL A 807 27.84 11.06 13.87
CA VAL A 807 28.54 9.78 13.89
C VAL A 807 28.72 9.34 15.34
N ASN A 808 28.35 8.10 15.66
CA ASN A 808 28.58 7.54 16.98
C ASN A 808 30.06 7.14 17.11
N ALA A 809 30.76 7.76 18.06
CA ALA A 809 32.16 7.49 18.33
C ALA A 809 32.32 6.15 19.08
N PHE A 810 32.41 5.05 18.34
CA PHE A 810 32.68 3.73 18.93
C PHE A 810 34.13 3.60 19.38
N VAL A 811 34.36 3.64 20.70
CA VAL A 811 35.64 3.25 21.29
C VAL A 811 35.69 1.72 21.42
N SER A 812 36.59 1.09 20.66
CA SER A 812 36.93 -0.33 20.84
C SER A 812 37.50 -0.55 22.25
N GLY A 813 36.88 -1.43 23.04
CA GLY A 813 37.38 -1.85 24.36
C GLY A 813 36.73 -1.19 25.59
N ASN A 814 35.74 -0.30 25.44
CA ASN A 814 35.07 0.34 26.57
C ASN A 814 33.96 -0.57 27.17
N PRO A 815 33.86 -0.76 28.51
CA PRO A 815 32.80 -1.58 29.14
C PRO A 815 31.36 -1.08 28.98
N VAL A 816 31.13 0.13 28.46
CA VAL A 816 29.79 0.73 28.31
C VAL A 816 29.43 1.00 26.84
N LYS A 817 28.13 1.03 26.53
CA LYS A 817 27.59 1.30 25.18
C LYS A 817 26.98 2.70 25.11
N MET A 818 27.12 3.36 23.96
CA MET A 818 26.41 4.60 23.65
C MET A 818 24.97 4.28 23.21
N ASP A 819 24.00 5.03 23.71
CA ASP A 819 22.58 4.98 23.32
C ASP A 819 22.39 5.79 22.03
N ASP A 820 22.51 7.11 22.15
CA ASP A 820 22.43 8.08 21.06
C ASP A 820 22.99 9.45 21.49
N TRP A 821 22.98 10.42 20.57
CA TRP A 821 23.13 11.84 20.90
C TRP A 821 21.78 12.46 21.27
N TYR A 822 21.77 13.43 22.18
CA TYR A 822 20.56 14.11 22.65
C TYR A 822 20.75 15.63 22.64
N LEU A 823 19.67 16.39 22.41
CA LEU A 823 19.69 17.86 22.48
C LEU A 823 19.64 18.42 23.91
N ASP A 824 19.37 17.58 24.90
CA ASP A 824 19.21 17.99 26.28
C ASP A 824 19.91 17.02 27.27
N PRO A 825 20.45 17.53 28.39
CA PRO A 825 21.17 16.72 29.38
C PRO A 825 20.27 15.76 30.18
N ASN A 826 18.95 15.82 30.03
CA ASN A 826 18.03 14.85 30.64
C ASN A 826 17.62 13.74 29.65
N PHE A 827 18.22 13.72 28.46
CA PHE A 827 18.08 12.69 27.44
C PHE A 827 16.63 12.42 27.02
N LYS A 828 15.81 13.47 26.85
CA LYS A 828 14.39 13.35 26.48
C LYS A 828 14.17 13.07 25.00
N THR A 829 15.06 13.57 24.14
CA THR A 829 14.92 13.43 22.67
C THR A 829 16.27 13.11 22.05
N SER A 830 16.39 11.88 21.54
CA SER A 830 17.56 11.45 20.77
C SER A 830 17.53 12.05 19.37
N VAL A 831 18.72 12.31 18.83
CA VAL A 831 18.92 12.97 17.54
C VAL A 831 20.10 12.33 16.82
N ARG A 832 19.89 11.90 15.57
CA ARG A 832 20.93 11.33 14.69
C ARG A 832 21.33 12.25 13.53
N TYR A 833 20.51 13.25 13.27
CA TYR A 833 20.73 14.28 12.26
C TYR A 833 20.29 15.61 12.86
N LEU A 834 21.18 16.60 12.88
CA LEU A 834 20.78 17.97 13.16
C LEU A 834 20.35 18.62 11.86
N GLN A 835 19.22 19.32 11.88
CA GLN A 835 18.67 20.04 10.73
C GLN A 835 17.93 21.28 11.25
N GLY A 836 18.06 22.41 10.55
CA GLY A 836 17.49 23.69 11.02
C GLY A 836 18.18 24.28 12.25
N ILE A 837 19.41 23.86 12.56
CA ILE A 837 20.20 24.47 13.63
C ILE A 837 20.91 25.72 13.10
N ASN A 838 20.70 26.83 13.80
CA ASN A 838 21.14 28.18 13.43
C ASN A 838 21.79 28.92 14.62
N LYS A 839 22.22 28.17 15.63
CA LYS A 839 22.87 28.66 16.85
C LYS A 839 23.74 27.56 17.45
N ASN A 840 24.74 27.96 18.23
CA ASN A 840 25.61 27.03 18.95
C ASN A 840 24.76 26.05 19.77
N THR A 841 25.01 24.75 19.59
CA THR A 841 24.20 23.68 20.16
C THR A 841 25.10 22.63 20.80
N THR A 842 24.82 22.31 22.06
CA THR A 842 25.48 21.21 22.75
C THR A 842 24.68 19.92 22.54
N LEU A 843 25.37 18.85 22.17
CA LEU A 843 24.84 17.49 22.13
C LEU A 843 25.39 16.66 23.28
N TYR A 844 24.50 15.88 23.88
CA TYR A 844 24.74 15.08 25.06
C TYR A 844 24.75 13.60 24.67
N ALA A 845 25.87 12.91 24.81
CA ALA A 845 25.89 11.45 24.61
C ALA A 845 25.34 10.74 25.85
N LYS A 846 24.34 9.88 25.66
CA LYS A 846 23.86 8.99 26.71
C LYS A 846 24.56 7.63 26.64
N TRP A 847 24.89 7.07 27.81
CA TRP A 847 25.61 5.82 27.94
C TRP A 847 24.85 4.83 28.84
N TYR A 848 24.99 3.54 28.55
CA TYR A 848 24.37 2.45 29.31
C TYR A 848 25.28 1.21 29.39
N ASN A 849 25.11 0.40 30.44
CA ASN A 849 25.65 -0.96 30.53
C ASN A 849 24.55 -2.01 30.30
N VAL A 850 24.94 -3.23 29.95
CA VAL A 850 24.05 -4.35 29.63
C VAL A 850 24.09 -5.38 30.75
N ILE A 851 22.92 -5.67 31.31
CA ILE A 851 22.68 -6.81 32.20
C ILE A 851 22.16 -7.96 31.33
N THR A 852 22.89 -9.06 31.30
CA THR A 852 22.53 -10.27 30.55
C THR A 852 22.03 -11.34 31.50
N PHE A 853 20.76 -11.70 31.42
CA PHE A 853 20.20 -12.88 32.05
C PHE A 853 20.36 -14.07 31.10
N GLN A 854 21.18 -15.04 31.49
CA GLN A 854 21.33 -16.34 30.84
C GLN A 854 20.43 -17.34 31.56
N PRO A 855 19.70 -18.22 30.85
CA PRO A 855 18.81 -19.17 31.52
C PRO A 855 19.57 -20.27 32.29
N GLY A 856 20.83 -20.55 31.95
CA GLY A 856 21.59 -21.65 32.53
C GLY A 856 21.07 -23.04 32.13
N THR A 857 21.76 -24.08 32.60
CA THR A 857 21.50 -25.48 32.21
C THR A 857 20.25 -26.02 32.89
N LYS A 858 20.03 -25.72 34.18
CA LYS A 858 18.84 -26.19 34.92
C LYS A 858 17.54 -25.71 34.27
N LEU A 859 17.41 -24.41 33.98
CA LEU A 859 16.20 -23.88 33.32
C LEU A 859 16.04 -24.40 31.89
N LYS A 860 17.12 -24.54 31.10
CA LYS A 860 17.02 -25.10 29.74
C LYS A 860 16.51 -26.55 29.70
N ASN A 861 16.83 -27.34 30.73
CA ASN A 861 16.37 -28.73 30.82
C ASN A 861 14.85 -28.83 31.05
N PHE A 862 14.28 -27.95 31.90
CA PHE A 862 12.84 -27.88 32.16
C PHE A 862 12.06 -27.07 31.11
N ASN A 863 12.65 -25.99 30.58
CA ASN A 863 12.04 -25.09 29.61
C ASN A 863 12.98 -24.85 28.40
N LYS A 864 12.88 -25.74 27.41
CA LYS A 864 13.68 -25.67 26.16
C LYS A 864 13.46 -24.39 25.34
N GLY A 865 12.41 -23.62 25.64
CA GLY A 865 12.10 -22.34 25.00
C GLY A 865 12.61 -21.10 25.75
N ALA A 866 13.37 -21.27 26.83
CA ALA A 866 13.98 -20.17 27.58
C ALA A 866 15.27 -19.66 26.89
N GLY A 867 15.22 -18.43 26.39
CA GLY A 867 16.35 -17.75 25.75
C GLY A 867 17.07 -16.76 26.69
N LYS A 868 18.27 -16.32 26.27
CA LYS A 868 18.97 -15.17 26.86
C LYS A 868 18.10 -13.91 26.81
N VAL A 869 18.12 -13.10 27.87
CA VAL A 869 17.46 -11.78 27.93
C VAL A 869 18.51 -10.72 28.23
N GLU A 870 18.54 -9.63 27.48
CA GLU A 870 19.36 -8.46 27.79
C GLU A 870 18.49 -7.31 28.29
N LYS A 871 19.02 -6.52 29.23
CA LYS A 871 18.41 -5.30 29.76
C LYS A 871 19.45 -4.18 29.76
N GLN A 872 19.05 -3.00 29.31
CA GLN A 872 19.87 -1.79 29.38
C GLN A 872 19.73 -1.15 30.76
N LYS A 873 20.84 -0.66 31.31
CA LYS A 873 20.92 0.10 32.56
C LYS A 873 21.70 1.38 32.27
N ASP A 874 21.09 2.53 32.50
CA ASP A 874 21.77 3.83 32.36
C ASP A 874 22.92 3.95 33.39
N LEU A 875 24.01 4.62 33.01
CA LEU A 875 25.15 4.79 33.94
C LEU A 875 24.74 5.56 35.20
N ASN A 876 25.30 5.16 36.34
CA ASN A 876 25.03 5.70 37.68
C ASN A 876 23.55 5.60 38.13
N LYS A 877 22.70 4.86 37.39
CA LYS A 877 21.38 4.45 37.87
C LYS A 877 21.45 3.06 38.48
N THR A 878 20.56 2.79 39.42
CA THR A 878 20.34 1.46 39.99
C THR A 878 19.42 0.66 39.05
N TYR A 879 19.69 -0.64 38.89
CA TYR A 879 18.79 -1.58 38.25
C TYR A 879 18.46 -2.72 39.21
N THR A 880 17.19 -2.85 39.57
CA THR A 880 16.67 -3.91 40.43
C THR A 880 16.61 -5.25 39.66
N LEU A 881 17.38 -6.25 40.10
CA LEU A 881 17.54 -7.56 39.45
C LEU A 881 16.32 -8.49 39.64
N GLY A 882 15.18 -8.09 39.08
CA GLY A 882 13.94 -8.87 39.06
C GLY A 882 13.92 -9.99 38.00
N ILE A 883 12.87 -10.82 38.04
CA ILE A 883 12.67 -11.92 37.09
C ILE A 883 12.43 -11.35 35.68
N PRO A 884 13.24 -11.72 34.66
CA PRO A 884 13.26 -11.01 33.38
C PRO A 884 12.04 -11.29 32.49
N ASN A 885 11.37 -12.44 32.66
CA ASN A 885 10.04 -12.77 32.13
C ASN A 885 9.53 -14.10 32.71
N THR A 886 8.27 -14.44 32.44
CA THR A 886 7.59 -15.68 32.90
C THR A 886 8.20 -16.99 32.42
N LYS A 887 9.11 -17.00 31.44
CA LYS A 887 9.83 -18.22 31.04
C LYS A 887 11.00 -18.55 31.97
N TYR A 888 11.39 -17.64 32.87
CA TYR A 888 12.36 -17.87 33.93
C TYR A 888 11.66 -18.37 35.21
N ALA A 889 10.95 -19.49 35.06
CA ALA A 889 10.27 -20.21 36.13
C ALA A 889 10.46 -21.72 35.91
N ILE A 890 10.59 -22.47 37.00
CA ILE A 890 10.65 -23.93 37.01
C ILE A 890 9.62 -24.41 38.04
N GLU A 891 8.83 -25.42 37.69
CA GLU A 891 7.87 -26.03 38.61
C GLU A 891 8.60 -26.64 39.83
N ASN A 892 8.05 -26.45 41.03
CA ASN A 892 8.63 -26.85 42.32
C ASN A 892 9.98 -26.20 42.70
N TYR A 893 10.43 -25.16 42.00
CA TYR A 893 11.60 -24.36 42.40
C TYR A 893 11.29 -22.86 42.45
N THR A 894 11.76 -22.19 43.50
CA THR A 894 11.79 -20.73 43.60
C THR A 894 13.13 -20.21 43.07
N LEU A 895 13.05 -19.22 42.18
CA LEU A 895 14.20 -18.38 41.80
C LEU A 895 14.44 -17.39 42.94
N ASP A 896 15.46 -17.64 43.77
CA ASP A 896 15.76 -16.80 44.94
C ASP A 896 16.91 -15.80 44.68
N GLY A 897 17.69 -16.02 43.62
CA GLY A 897 18.79 -15.12 43.25
C GLY A 897 19.44 -15.38 41.91
N TRP A 898 20.60 -14.76 41.74
CA TRP A 898 21.42 -14.76 40.54
C TRP A 898 22.86 -15.13 40.90
N SER A 899 23.47 -15.99 40.10
CA SER A 899 24.89 -16.33 40.12
C SER A 899 25.62 -15.71 38.92
N LEU A 900 26.94 -15.57 39.01
CA LEU A 900 27.80 -15.14 37.91
C LEU A 900 28.14 -16.28 36.94
N THR A 901 27.89 -17.54 37.31
CA THR A 901 28.17 -18.74 36.52
C THR A 901 26.98 -19.71 36.52
N ASP A 902 26.91 -20.58 35.51
CA ASP A 902 25.82 -21.56 35.38
C ASP A 902 25.90 -22.60 36.51
N GLY A 903 24.90 -22.62 37.39
CA GLY A 903 24.87 -23.50 38.58
C GLY A 903 25.84 -23.08 39.71
N GLY A 904 26.41 -21.87 39.66
CA GLY A 904 27.24 -21.34 40.73
C GLY A 904 26.43 -20.88 41.95
N GLU A 905 27.15 -20.52 43.03
CA GLU A 905 26.55 -19.97 44.26
C GLU A 905 25.78 -18.67 43.99
N LYS A 906 24.78 -18.37 44.83
CA LYS A 906 24.04 -17.10 44.76
C LYS A 906 24.96 -15.92 45.09
N VAL A 907 25.04 -14.96 44.16
CA VAL A 907 25.82 -13.72 44.31
C VAL A 907 24.92 -12.50 44.55
N TYR A 908 23.70 -12.50 44.00
CA TYR A 908 22.70 -11.45 44.18
C TYR A 908 21.33 -12.06 44.48
N ASP A 909 20.53 -11.45 45.35
CA ASP A 909 19.13 -11.85 45.54
C ASP A 909 18.23 -11.39 44.38
N VAL A 910 17.08 -12.04 44.20
CA VAL A 910 16.03 -11.50 43.32
C VAL A 910 15.50 -10.21 43.92
N GLY A 911 15.54 -9.13 43.13
CA GLY A 911 15.25 -7.79 43.62
C GLY A 911 16.49 -7.04 44.16
N PHE A 912 17.70 -7.58 44.04
CA PHE A 912 18.92 -6.86 44.39
C PHE A 912 19.13 -5.63 43.50
N ASP A 913 19.52 -4.52 44.10
CA ASP A 913 19.75 -3.24 43.43
C ASP A 913 21.18 -3.13 42.89
N TYR A 914 21.37 -3.49 41.61
CA TYR A 914 22.66 -3.46 40.94
C TYR A 914 23.03 -2.03 40.49
N THR A 915 24.14 -1.50 41.00
CA THR A 915 24.57 -0.10 40.78
C THR A 915 25.76 0.06 39.85
N ASP A 916 26.61 -0.96 39.70
CA ASP A 916 27.87 -0.85 38.92
C ASP A 916 27.66 -0.51 37.44
N ASN A 917 28.66 0.17 36.86
CA ASN A 917 28.68 0.64 35.49
C ASN A 917 29.41 -0.32 34.52
N VAL A 918 29.32 -1.63 34.76
CA VAL A 918 29.94 -2.66 33.91
C VAL A 918 28.90 -3.63 33.34
N ASN A 919 29.18 -4.22 32.18
CA ASN A 919 28.32 -5.29 31.66
C ASN A 919 28.43 -6.52 32.58
N ILE A 920 27.30 -7.11 32.94
CA ILE A 920 27.24 -8.27 33.83
C ILE A 920 26.42 -9.39 33.18
N THR A 921 26.82 -10.64 33.43
CA THR A 921 26.07 -11.83 33.02
C THR A 921 25.65 -12.61 34.26
N LEU A 922 24.37 -12.96 34.32
CA LEU A 922 23.69 -13.55 35.47
C LEU A 922 22.99 -14.84 35.07
N TYR A 923 23.06 -15.85 35.93
CA TYR A 923 22.42 -17.15 35.79
C TYR A 923 21.46 -17.37 36.97
N PRO A 924 20.26 -17.94 36.78
CA PRO A 924 19.29 -18.09 37.85
C PRO A 924 19.73 -19.13 38.89
N HIS A 925 19.68 -18.76 40.16
CA HIS A 925 19.89 -19.65 41.31
C HIS A 925 18.53 -20.18 41.80
N TRP A 926 18.44 -21.48 42.11
CA TRP A 926 17.17 -22.18 42.29
C TRP A 926 17.11 -22.95 43.61
N VAL A 927 16.18 -22.57 44.48
CA VAL A 927 15.85 -23.26 45.73
C VAL A 927 14.61 -24.14 45.53
N GLU A 928 14.60 -25.34 46.10
CA GLU A 928 13.47 -26.28 46.00
C GLU A 928 12.32 -25.88 46.94
N ASN A 929 11.09 -26.00 46.47
CA ASN A 929 9.89 -25.70 47.25
C ASN A 929 9.46 -26.95 48.05
N PRO A 930 9.13 -26.84 49.34
CA PRO A 930 8.60 -27.97 50.12
C PRO A 930 7.16 -28.31 49.70
N VAL A 931 6.80 -29.59 49.90
CA VAL A 931 5.39 -30.03 49.94
C VAL A 931 4.84 -29.70 51.32
N VAL A 932 3.73 -28.97 51.40
CA VAL A 932 3.15 -28.49 52.67
C VAL A 932 1.83 -29.19 52.97
N THR A 933 1.67 -29.71 54.19
CA THR A 933 0.45 -30.31 54.71
C THR A 933 0.04 -29.62 56.02
N HIS A 934 -1.25 -29.33 56.21
CA HIS A 934 -1.75 -28.65 57.41
C HIS A 934 -2.66 -29.56 58.25
N TYR A 935 -2.47 -29.50 59.56
CA TYR A 935 -3.22 -30.21 60.60
C TYR A 935 -3.67 -29.21 61.67
N GLY A 936 -4.44 -28.20 61.26
CA GLY A 936 -4.76 -27.03 62.07
C GLY A 936 -3.50 -26.25 62.44
N ALA A 937 -3.31 -25.99 63.74
CA ALA A 937 -2.14 -25.27 64.26
C ALA A 937 -0.77 -25.95 63.99
N VAL A 938 -0.73 -27.17 63.46
CA VAL A 938 0.51 -27.85 63.03
C VAL A 938 0.61 -27.86 61.50
N THR A 939 1.70 -27.33 60.97
CA THR A 939 2.05 -27.35 59.53
C THR A 939 3.28 -28.21 59.31
N ILE A 940 3.23 -29.15 58.38
CA ILE A 940 4.33 -30.04 58.01
C ILE A 940 4.90 -29.57 56.67
N GLU A 941 6.17 -29.18 56.64
CA GLU A 941 6.91 -28.84 55.42
C GLU A 941 7.89 -29.97 55.07
N LYS A 942 7.64 -30.67 53.96
CA LYS A 942 8.45 -31.79 53.49
C LYS A 942 9.31 -31.39 52.29
N TYR A 943 10.61 -31.36 52.51
CA TYR A 943 11.64 -31.19 51.49
C TYR A 943 12.08 -32.57 50.96
N SER A 944 12.98 -32.61 49.99
CA SER A 944 13.52 -33.87 49.45
C SER A 944 14.42 -34.61 50.46
N ASP A 945 14.98 -33.92 51.45
CA ASP A 945 15.94 -34.42 52.43
C ASP A 945 15.44 -34.46 53.89
N LYS A 946 14.36 -33.74 54.24
CA LYS A 946 13.83 -33.59 55.61
C LYS A 946 12.36 -33.16 55.67
N ALA A 947 11.71 -33.37 56.80
CA ALA A 947 10.39 -32.85 57.14
C ALA A 947 10.43 -32.01 58.43
N ILE A 948 9.74 -30.86 58.43
CA ILE A 948 9.72 -29.89 59.54
C ILE A 948 8.27 -29.69 60.00
N ALA A 949 7.98 -29.90 61.28
CA ALA A 949 6.73 -29.46 61.89
C ALA A 949 6.87 -28.04 62.44
N LYS A 950 6.07 -27.11 61.91
CA LYS A 950 5.86 -25.77 62.46
C LYS A 950 4.54 -25.75 63.22
N ILE A 951 4.61 -25.52 64.51
CA ILE A 951 3.47 -25.53 65.43
C ILE A 951 3.22 -24.09 65.90
N ASP A 952 2.06 -23.55 65.58
CA ASP A 952 1.60 -22.26 66.11
C ASP A 952 0.91 -22.48 67.48
N GLY A 953 1.64 -22.25 68.57
CA GLY A 953 1.12 -22.40 69.92
C GLY A 953 0.24 -21.23 70.40
N VAL A 954 -0.08 -20.26 69.52
CA VAL A 954 -1.09 -19.21 69.73
C VAL A 954 -2.27 -19.28 68.76
N SER A 955 -2.31 -20.24 67.85
CA SER A 955 -3.45 -20.51 66.97
C SER A 955 -4.69 -20.98 67.75
N GLU A 956 -5.86 -20.72 67.17
CA GLU A 956 -7.16 -21.22 67.66
C GLU A 956 -7.62 -22.51 66.97
N GLU A 957 -6.93 -22.94 65.91
CA GLU A 957 -7.34 -24.05 65.04
C GLU A 957 -7.12 -25.42 65.70
N THR A 958 -8.16 -26.26 65.67
CA THR A 958 -8.10 -27.63 66.19
C THR A 958 -6.99 -28.44 65.51
N VAL A 959 -6.06 -28.96 66.30
CA VAL A 959 -5.03 -29.89 65.83
C VAL A 959 -5.65 -31.28 65.76
N ASN A 960 -5.64 -31.89 64.58
CA ASN A 960 -6.09 -33.26 64.39
C ASN A 960 -5.08 -33.96 63.48
N ILE A 961 -4.31 -34.91 64.02
CA ILE A 961 -3.30 -35.68 63.31
C ILE A 961 -3.66 -37.15 63.49
N PRO A 962 -4.38 -37.76 62.52
CA PRO A 962 -4.71 -39.18 62.56
C PRO A 962 -3.44 -40.04 62.50
N THR A 963 -3.44 -41.17 63.21
CA THR A 963 -2.29 -42.09 63.19
C THR A 963 -2.08 -42.71 61.80
N ALA A 964 -3.16 -42.79 61.00
CA ALA A 964 -3.13 -43.26 59.62
C ALA A 964 -2.28 -42.41 58.67
N ASP A 965 -2.09 -41.12 58.97
CA ASP A 965 -1.32 -40.20 58.12
C ASP A 965 0.20 -40.39 58.26
N ASN A 966 0.65 -41.14 59.28
CA ASN A 966 2.05 -41.49 59.54
C ASN A 966 3.01 -40.28 59.49
N VAL A 967 2.60 -39.19 60.14
CA VAL A 967 3.36 -37.93 60.19
C VAL A 967 4.63 -38.13 61.02
N VAL A 968 5.79 -38.07 60.37
CA VAL A 968 7.12 -38.15 60.97
C VAL A 968 7.92 -36.92 60.53
N VAL A 969 8.59 -36.27 61.48
CA VAL A 969 9.38 -35.05 61.22
C VAL A 969 10.77 -35.10 61.87
N ASP A 970 11.74 -34.50 61.19
CA ASP A 970 13.14 -34.38 61.60
C ASP A 970 13.38 -33.15 62.49
N GLN A 971 12.52 -32.12 62.38
CA GLN A 971 12.63 -30.88 63.14
C GLN A 971 11.26 -30.38 63.62
N ILE A 972 11.21 -29.79 64.81
CA ILE A 972 10.02 -29.11 65.36
C ILE A 972 10.36 -27.65 65.66
N ILE A 973 9.49 -26.75 65.21
CA ILE A 973 9.52 -25.32 65.53
C ILE A 973 8.20 -25.00 66.26
N PHE A 974 8.27 -24.63 67.53
CA PHE A 974 7.10 -24.30 68.35
C PHE A 974 7.04 -22.80 68.63
N ASN A 975 6.10 -22.12 67.97
CA ASN A 975 5.93 -20.67 68.04
C ASN A 975 4.95 -20.29 69.15
N ARG A 976 5.47 -20.06 70.37
CA ARG A 976 4.69 -19.51 71.48
C ARG A 976 5.62 -18.85 72.49
N ASP A 977 5.57 -17.53 72.57
CA ASP A 977 6.25 -16.79 73.62
C ASP A 977 5.64 -17.10 75.00
N PHE A 978 6.52 -17.43 75.93
CA PHE A 978 6.30 -17.56 77.36
C PHE A 978 6.94 -16.38 78.10
N SER A 979 6.41 -16.07 79.28
CA SER A 979 7.02 -15.10 80.18
C SER A 979 7.97 -15.80 81.14
N GLY A 980 9.26 -15.44 81.10
CA GLY A 980 10.30 -16.08 81.90
C GLY A 980 9.97 -16.12 83.40
N GLY A 981 10.21 -17.28 84.03
CA GLY A 981 9.87 -17.56 85.43
C GLY A 981 8.38 -17.81 85.72
N LEU A 982 7.46 -17.47 84.80
CA LEU A 982 6.04 -17.79 84.94
C LEU A 982 5.74 -19.24 84.53
N LYS A 983 4.59 -19.72 84.99
CA LYS A 983 4.11 -21.08 84.76
C LYS A 983 3.02 -21.04 83.68
N SER A 984 2.88 -22.11 82.94
CA SER A 984 1.91 -22.27 81.86
C SER A 984 1.60 -23.75 81.65
N THR A 985 0.55 -24.06 80.91
CA THR A 985 0.28 -25.44 80.49
C THR A 985 0.55 -25.67 79.01
N VAL A 986 1.01 -26.87 78.71
CA VAL A 986 1.31 -27.37 77.36
C VAL A 986 0.88 -28.85 77.24
N MET A 987 0.62 -29.29 76.02
CA MET A 987 0.46 -30.69 75.63
C MET A 987 0.95 -30.83 74.19
N PHE A 988 1.68 -31.91 73.87
CA PHE A 988 2.30 -32.10 72.57
C PHE A 988 1.84 -33.41 71.90
N PRO A 989 1.57 -33.45 70.59
CA PRO A 989 1.12 -34.65 69.88
C PRO A 989 2.23 -35.64 69.54
N PHE A 990 3.39 -35.53 70.20
CA PHE A 990 4.59 -36.32 69.95
C PHE A 990 5.30 -36.63 71.28
N THR A 991 6.10 -37.69 71.29
CA THR A 991 6.98 -38.04 72.42
C THR A 991 8.40 -37.55 72.16
N VAL A 992 9.06 -36.95 73.15
CA VAL A 992 10.44 -36.45 73.05
C VAL A 992 11.19 -36.61 74.39
N SER A 993 12.50 -36.86 74.34
CA SER A 993 13.34 -36.89 75.56
C SER A 993 13.48 -35.49 76.16
N LEU A 994 13.43 -35.37 77.48
CA LEU A 994 13.72 -34.10 78.16
C LEU A 994 15.14 -33.59 77.89
N ASP A 995 16.10 -34.49 77.59
CA ASP A 995 17.47 -34.11 77.22
C ASP A 995 17.54 -33.37 75.87
N GLU A 996 16.50 -33.50 75.04
CA GLU A 996 16.36 -32.84 73.72
C GLU A 996 15.50 -31.56 73.80
N VAL A 997 15.01 -31.18 74.98
CA VAL A 997 14.14 -30.02 75.20
C VAL A 997 14.85 -28.96 76.05
N SER A 998 14.68 -27.68 75.69
CA SER A 998 15.28 -26.56 76.43
C SER A 998 14.36 -25.34 76.49
N GLY A 999 14.62 -24.45 77.45
CA GLY A 999 13.88 -23.19 77.67
C GLY A 999 13.03 -23.14 78.94
N GLY A 1000 12.96 -24.23 79.70
CA GLY A 1000 12.32 -24.28 81.01
C GLY A 1000 12.16 -25.70 81.55
N GLU A 1001 11.54 -25.81 82.72
CA GLU A 1001 11.28 -27.07 83.42
C GLU A 1001 9.84 -27.55 83.18
N PHE A 1002 9.65 -28.86 83.16
CA PHE A 1002 8.33 -29.49 83.02
C PHE A 1002 7.97 -30.25 84.28
N CYS A 1003 6.69 -30.24 84.64
CA CYS A 1003 6.14 -31.03 85.74
C CYS A 1003 4.81 -31.69 85.32
N GLU A 1004 4.58 -32.90 85.81
CA GLU A 1004 3.34 -33.64 85.69
C GLU A 1004 2.43 -33.38 86.90
N PHE A 1005 1.11 -33.48 86.70
CA PHE A 1005 0.16 -33.43 87.82
C PHE A 1005 0.19 -34.77 88.58
N LYS A 1006 0.43 -34.70 89.89
CA LYS A 1006 0.51 -35.88 90.76
C LYS A 1006 -0.75 -36.09 91.60
N ALA A 1007 -1.16 -35.08 92.35
CA ALA A 1007 -2.29 -35.19 93.29
C ALA A 1007 -2.86 -33.84 93.72
N MET A 1008 -4.10 -33.85 94.23
CA MET A 1008 -4.73 -32.71 94.90
C MET A 1008 -5.29 -33.14 96.26
N GLU A 1009 -4.55 -32.83 97.32
CA GLU A 1009 -4.81 -33.33 98.68
C GLU A 1009 -5.39 -32.23 99.59
N TYR A 1010 -6.23 -32.62 100.56
CA TYR A 1010 -6.74 -31.71 101.59
C TYR A 1010 -6.34 -32.18 102.99
N SER A 1011 -5.69 -31.29 103.75
CA SER A 1011 -5.34 -31.52 105.15
C SER A 1011 -6.47 -31.01 106.06
N SER A 1012 -7.18 -31.93 106.73
CA SER A 1012 -8.22 -31.60 107.71
C SER A 1012 -7.67 -30.88 108.95
N GLU A 1013 -6.40 -31.12 109.31
CA GLU A 1013 -5.71 -30.55 110.46
C GLU A 1013 -5.29 -29.09 110.23
N THR A 1014 -4.76 -28.77 109.04
CA THR A 1014 -4.34 -27.40 108.68
C THR A 1014 -5.41 -26.61 107.91
N LYS A 1015 -6.49 -27.27 107.48
CA LYS A 1015 -7.57 -26.74 106.63
C LYS A 1015 -7.09 -26.18 105.29
N LYS A 1016 -6.00 -26.73 104.74
CA LYS A 1016 -5.43 -26.31 103.46
C LYS A 1016 -5.53 -27.41 102.40
N TRP A 1017 -5.72 -26.97 101.15
CA TRP A 1017 -5.53 -27.76 99.95
C TRP A 1017 -4.09 -27.66 99.48
N THR A 1018 -3.55 -28.77 98.96
CA THR A 1018 -2.20 -28.88 98.42
C THR A 1018 -2.24 -29.47 97.01
N PHE A 1019 -1.78 -28.69 96.02
CA PHE A 1019 -1.58 -29.12 94.65
C PHE A 1019 -0.18 -29.68 94.47
N ARG A 1020 -0.07 -30.98 94.15
CA ARG A 1020 1.19 -31.69 93.97
C ARG A 1020 1.51 -31.92 92.51
N VAL A 1021 2.74 -31.55 92.15
CA VAL A 1021 3.34 -31.86 90.84
C VAL A 1021 4.62 -32.67 91.04
N GLU A 1022 5.00 -33.44 90.04
CA GLU A 1022 6.29 -34.15 90.04
C GLU A 1022 7.05 -33.97 88.72
N GLU A 1023 8.35 -34.29 88.74
CA GLU A 1023 9.17 -34.37 87.53
C GLU A 1023 8.63 -35.48 86.61
N PRO A 1024 8.59 -35.29 85.27
CA PRO A 1024 8.07 -36.28 84.35
C PRO A 1024 8.69 -37.67 84.53
N VAL A 1025 7.84 -38.69 84.39
CA VAL A 1025 8.24 -40.09 84.52
C VAL A 1025 8.98 -40.53 83.25
N ASP A 1026 10.02 -41.35 83.41
CA ASP A 1026 10.86 -41.91 82.34
C ASP A 1026 11.76 -40.92 81.55
N ASN A 1027 11.93 -39.68 82.02
CA ASN A 1027 12.71 -38.61 81.35
C ASN A 1027 12.17 -38.18 79.97
N GLU A 1028 10.89 -38.40 79.69
CA GLU A 1028 10.25 -38.04 78.41
C GLU A 1028 9.02 -37.15 78.62
N LEU A 1029 8.79 -36.22 77.68
CA LEU A 1029 7.46 -35.66 77.46
C LEU A 1029 6.72 -36.62 76.53
N LYS A 1030 5.63 -37.23 77.01
CA LYS A 1030 4.87 -38.23 76.26
C LYS A 1030 3.75 -37.59 75.43
N ALA A 1031 3.53 -38.13 74.24
CA ALA A 1031 2.46 -37.68 73.36
C ALA A 1031 1.10 -37.62 74.08
N ASN A 1032 0.34 -36.56 73.81
CA ASN A 1032 -1.02 -36.33 74.30
C ASN A 1032 -1.16 -36.28 75.84
N LYS A 1033 -0.04 -36.14 76.56
CA LYS A 1033 -0.02 -35.97 78.01
C LYS A 1033 0.11 -34.48 78.37
N PRO A 1034 -0.69 -33.97 79.32
CA PRO A 1034 -0.63 -32.58 79.74
C PRO A 1034 0.49 -32.32 80.75
N TYR A 1035 1.21 -31.22 80.56
CA TYR A 1035 2.31 -30.78 81.41
C TYR A 1035 2.13 -29.34 81.90
N ILE A 1036 2.68 -29.06 83.07
CA ILE A 1036 2.95 -27.70 83.54
C ILE A 1036 4.39 -27.37 83.12
N PHE A 1037 4.52 -26.32 82.31
CA PHE A 1037 5.80 -25.76 81.89
C PHE A 1037 6.14 -24.53 82.73
N ILE A 1038 7.39 -24.45 83.17
CA ILE A 1038 7.97 -23.35 83.94
C ILE A 1038 9.08 -22.75 83.09
N ALA A 1039 8.82 -21.62 82.44
CA ALA A 1039 9.82 -20.98 81.59
C ALA A 1039 11.05 -20.54 82.41
N ASP A 1040 12.25 -20.72 81.86
CA ASP A 1040 13.47 -20.17 82.47
C ASP A 1040 13.38 -18.64 82.56
N PRO A 1041 14.01 -17.98 83.55
CA PRO A 1041 13.94 -16.52 83.70
C PRO A 1041 14.35 -15.74 82.45
N ASP A 1042 15.35 -16.26 81.72
CA ASP A 1042 15.95 -15.62 80.55
C ASP A 1042 15.48 -16.22 79.21
N SER A 1043 14.71 -17.32 79.22
CA SER A 1043 14.11 -17.90 78.01
C SER A 1043 12.64 -17.53 77.87
N LYS A 1044 12.21 -17.31 76.63
CA LYS A 1044 10.81 -17.07 76.28
C LYS A 1044 10.21 -18.17 75.40
N ASN A 1045 10.97 -19.17 74.97
CA ASN A 1045 10.50 -20.18 74.02
C ASN A 1045 10.95 -21.59 74.43
N ILE A 1046 10.23 -22.61 73.95
CA ILE A 1046 10.61 -24.02 74.07
C ILE A 1046 11.30 -24.42 72.77
N THR A 1047 12.51 -24.98 72.88
CA THR A 1047 13.31 -25.45 71.74
C THR A 1047 13.47 -26.96 71.78
N PHE A 1048 13.20 -27.62 70.66
CA PHE A 1048 13.33 -29.07 70.47
C PHE A 1048 14.54 -29.38 69.57
N ASN A 1049 15.56 -30.03 70.13
CA ASN A 1049 16.81 -30.39 69.45
C ASN A 1049 16.84 -31.91 69.20
N LEU A 1050 16.02 -32.37 68.26
CA LEU A 1050 15.81 -33.80 67.99
C LEU A 1050 17.09 -34.48 67.45
N SER A 1051 17.49 -35.59 68.06
CA SER A 1051 18.57 -36.46 67.58
C SER A 1051 18.10 -37.50 66.55
N LYS A 1052 16.78 -37.71 66.46
CA LYS A 1052 16.11 -38.67 65.56
C LYS A 1052 14.71 -38.14 65.19
N PRO A 1053 14.13 -38.57 64.06
CA PRO A 1053 12.78 -38.15 63.69
C PRO A 1053 11.73 -38.63 64.69
N VAL A 1054 10.68 -37.84 64.89
CA VAL A 1054 9.58 -38.15 65.83
C VAL A 1054 8.22 -38.20 65.14
N SER A 1055 7.36 -39.10 65.62
CA SER A 1055 6.00 -39.29 65.09
C SER A 1055 4.98 -38.40 65.81
N PHE A 1056 4.00 -37.89 65.06
CA PHE A 1056 2.88 -37.10 65.56
C PHE A 1056 1.56 -37.90 65.49
N SER A 1057 0.74 -37.85 66.54
CA SER A 1057 -0.65 -38.36 66.57
C SER A 1057 -1.46 -37.70 67.68
N THR A 1058 -2.75 -37.42 67.44
CA THR A 1058 -3.69 -36.86 68.43
C THR A 1058 -4.74 -37.85 68.94
N GLU A 1059 -4.71 -39.12 68.54
CA GLU A 1059 -5.82 -40.06 68.75
C GLU A 1059 -5.93 -40.60 70.20
N GLU A 1060 -4.81 -40.88 70.87
CA GLU A 1060 -4.79 -41.46 72.21
C GLU A 1060 -4.48 -40.40 73.29
N MET A 1061 -5.51 -39.76 73.83
CA MET A 1061 -5.40 -38.77 74.90
C MET A 1061 -4.95 -39.37 76.24
N ASN A 1062 -3.95 -38.76 76.90
CA ASN A 1062 -3.30 -39.31 78.09
C ASN A 1062 -3.41 -38.36 79.31
N PRO A 1063 -4.61 -38.15 79.89
CA PRO A 1063 -4.81 -37.27 81.04
C PRO A 1063 -4.24 -37.85 82.33
N SER A 1064 -3.79 -36.98 83.24
CA SER A 1064 -3.34 -37.38 84.58
C SER A 1064 -4.51 -37.29 85.57
N VAL A 1065 -4.79 -38.35 86.33
CA VAL A 1065 -5.97 -38.45 87.21
C VAL A 1065 -5.57 -38.81 88.63
N ASP A 1066 -6.05 -38.04 89.60
CA ASP A 1066 -5.96 -38.33 91.03
C ASP A 1066 -7.34 -38.18 91.69
N ASN A 1067 -7.86 -39.27 92.26
CA ASN A 1067 -9.20 -39.36 92.84
C ASN A 1067 -10.31 -38.86 91.89
N ARG A 1068 -10.79 -37.62 92.07
CA ARG A 1068 -11.81 -36.95 91.24
C ARG A 1068 -11.25 -35.76 90.44
N TRP A 1069 -9.94 -35.51 90.53
CA TRP A 1069 -9.25 -34.45 89.81
C TRP A 1069 -8.62 -35.00 88.53
N ILE A 1070 -8.95 -34.38 87.40
CA ILE A 1070 -8.43 -34.73 86.08
C ILE A 1070 -7.63 -33.53 85.57
N PHE A 1071 -6.33 -33.71 85.37
CA PHE A 1071 -5.53 -32.78 84.58
C PHE A 1071 -5.50 -33.31 83.14
N LYS A 1072 -6.16 -32.60 82.23
CA LYS A 1072 -6.28 -32.99 80.81
C LYS A 1072 -5.89 -31.86 79.89
N GLY A 1073 -5.33 -32.23 78.74
CA GLY A 1073 -5.08 -31.30 77.64
C GLY A 1073 -6.25 -31.23 76.67
N SER A 1074 -6.15 -30.30 75.71
CA SER A 1074 -7.03 -30.21 74.55
C SER A 1074 -6.23 -29.91 73.29
N TYR A 1075 -6.63 -30.48 72.16
CA TYR A 1075 -6.18 -30.08 70.83
C TYR A 1075 -7.17 -29.16 70.09
N GLU A 1076 -8.34 -28.93 70.66
CA GLU A 1076 -9.34 -27.97 70.19
C GLU A 1076 -9.38 -26.73 71.11
N LYS A 1077 -9.83 -25.59 70.56
CA LYS A 1077 -10.13 -24.39 71.37
C LYS A 1077 -11.33 -24.67 72.26
N ILE A 1078 -11.13 -24.56 73.57
CA ILE A 1078 -12.20 -24.69 74.58
C ILE A 1078 -12.61 -23.29 75.04
N VAL A 1079 -13.91 -22.99 74.95
CA VAL A 1079 -14.51 -21.76 75.47
C VAL A 1079 -15.34 -22.09 76.71
N LEU A 1080 -14.85 -21.67 77.88
CA LEU A 1080 -15.47 -21.94 79.17
C LEU A 1080 -16.54 -20.88 79.45
N ASN A 1081 -17.80 -21.29 79.48
CA ASN A 1081 -18.96 -20.44 79.75
C ASN A 1081 -20.04 -21.21 80.54
N GLU A 1082 -21.13 -20.54 80.92
CA GLU A 1082 -22.23 -21.11 81.74
C GLU A 1082 -22.93 -22.33 81.10
N SER A 1083 -22.82 -22.47 79.78
CA SER A 1083 -23.41 -23.55 78.99
C SER A 1083 -22.49 -24.76 78.78
N HIS A 1084 -21.26 -24.76 79.32
CA HIS A 1084 -20.36 -25.90 79.19
C HIS A 1084 -20.78 -27.03 80.16
N PRO A 1085 -21.17 -28.22 79.67
CA PRO A 1085 -21.67 -29.28 80.54
C PRO A 1085 -20.58 -29.92 81.41
N ASP A 1086 -21.05 -30.51 82.51
CA ASP A 1086 -20.38 -31.47 83.41
C ASP A 1086 -19.29 -31.00 84.39
N TRP A 1087 -18.79 -29.76 84.35
CA TRP A 1087 -17.70 -29.34 85.27
C TRP A 1087 -18.19 -28.40 86.38
N THR A 1088 -18.22 -28.87 87.64
CA THR A 1088 -18.62 -28.02 88.77
C THR A 1088 -17.53 -27.00 89.15
N TYR A 1089 -16.26 -27.36 89.01
CA TYR A 1089 -15.09 -26.53 89.30
C TYR A 1089 -13.93 -26.91 88.38
N GLY A 1090 -13.17 -25.92 87.93
CA GLY A 1090 -11.91 -26.16 87.22
C GLY A 1090 -10.98 -24.95 87.17
N TYR A 1091 -9.79 -25.19 86.64
CA TYR A 1091 -8.66 -24.26 86.69
C TYR A 1091 -7.80 -24.37 85.42
N GLY A 1092 -7.33 -23.23 84.92
CA GLY A 1092 -6.48 -23.17 83.73
C GLY A 1092 -5.77 -21.84 83.60
N TYR A 1093 -5.03 -21.64 82.50
CA TYR A 1093 -4.36 -20.37 82.18
C TYR A 1093 -5.11 -19.64 81.07
N SER A 1094 -5.39 -18.34 81.25
CA SER A 1094 -6.14 -17.57 80.23
C SER A 1094 -5.35 -17.43 78.93
N ALA A 1095 -6.01 -17.65 77.79
CA ALA A 1095 -5.43 -17.43 76.47
C ALA A 1095 -5.35 -15.96 76.05
N GLU A 1096 -6.17 -15.10 76.66
CA GLU A 1096 -6.50 -13.76 76.21
C GLU A 1096 -6.68 -12.80 77.38
N ASP A 1097 -6.56 -11.49 77.11
CA ASP A 1097 -6.83 -10.42 78.07
C ASP A 1097 -8.32 -10.04 77.98
N LYS A 1098 -9.18 -10.75 78.70
CA LYS A 1098 -10.65 -10.62 78.61
C LYS A 1098 -11.29 -10.63 79.99
N ASN A 1099 -12.23 -9.70 80.22
CA ASN A 1099 -13.03 -9.59 81.45
C ASN A 1099 -12.23 -9.60 82.78
N GLY A 1100 -11.05 -8.99 82.80
CA GLY A 1100 -10.19 -8.89 83.99
C GLY A 1100 -9.26 -10.09 84.23
N LEU A 1101 -9.33 -11.13 83.39
CA LEU A 1101 -8.29 -12.15 83.29
C LEU A 1101 -7.15 -11.62 82.42
N THR A 1102 -5.91 -11.72 82.89
CA THR A 1102 -4.71 -11.43 82.09
C THR A 1102 -4.22 -12.70 81.40
N LYS A 1103 -3.84 -12.58 80.12
CA LYS A 1103 -3.25 -13.65 79.32
C LYS A 1103 -2.05 -14.28 80.05
N GLY A 1104 -2.04 -15.61 80.15
CA GLY A 1104 -0.99 -16.35 80.85
C GLY A 1104 -1.09 -16.36 82.39
N LYS A 1105 -2.15 -15.80 83.00
CA LYS A 1105 -2.44 -16.00 84.44
C LYS A 1105 -3.35 -17.21 84.66
N PHE A 1106 -3.10 -17.92 85.76
CA PHE A 1106 -3.94 -19.03 86.23
C PHE A 1106 -5.24 -18.49 86.85
N PHE A 1107 -6.36 -19.13 86.58
CA PHE A 1107 -7.67 -18.73 87.10
C PHE A 1107 -8.53 -19.94 87.49
N ARG A 1108 -9.40 -19.74 88.49
CA ARG A 1108 -10.49 -20.65 88.87
C ARG A 1108 -11.78 -20.24 88.15
N PHE A 1109 -12.48 -21.18 87.54
CA PHE A 1109 -13.87 -21.00 87.11
C PHE A 1109 -14.86 -21.75 88.02
N LYS A 1110 -15.99 -21.11 88.32
CA LYS A 1110 -17.14 -21.66 89.03
C LYS A 1110 -18.40 -21.28 88.24
N THR A 1111 -19.22 -22.27 87.92
CA THR A 1111 -20.30 -22.18 86.91
C THR A 1111 -21.44 -21.20 87.19
N SER A 1112 -21.46 -20.52 88.34
CA SER A 1112 -22.52 -19.59 88.73
C SER A 1112 -22.08 -18.14 88.98
N GLN A 1113 -20.80 -17.79 88.74
CA GLN A 1113 -20.26 -16.46 89.07
C GLN A 1113 -19.13 -15.96 88.14
N PHE A 1114 -19.03 -16.40 86.89
CA PHE A 1114 -17.92 -16.00 86.01
C PHE A 1114 -18.28 -15.74 84.54
N THR A 1115 -17.64 -14.72 83.98
CA THR A 1115 -17.66 -14.40 82.55
C THR A 1115 -16.72 -15.30 81.74
N GLU A 1116 -17.10 -15.57 80.49
CA GLU A 1116 -16.39 -16.36 79.47
C GLU A 1116 -14.85 -16.28 79.49
N ALA A 1117 -14.18 -17.46 79.43
CA ALA A 1117 -12.72 -17.58 79.33
C ALA A 1117 -12.29 -18.64 78.30
N THR A 1118 -11.26 -18.33 77.49
CA THR A 1118 -10.78 -19.20 76.41
C THR A 1118 -9.49 -19.95 76.77
N LEU A 1119 -9.40 -21.22 76.39
CA LEU A 1119 -8.19 -22.03 76.34
C LEU A 1119 -7.94 -22.49 74.90
N LEU A 1120 -6.79 -22.13 74.31
CA LEU A 1120 -6.42 -22.54 72.96
C LEU A 1120 -5.87 -23.99 72.93
N PRO A 1121 -5.84 -24.63 71.74
CA PRO A 1121 -5.17 -25.91 71.51
C PRO A 1121 -3.78 -26.05 72.15
N MET A 1122 -3.39 -27.31 72.39
CA MET A 1122 -2.09 -27.70 72.93
C MET A 1122 -1.82 -27.14 74.34
N ARG A 1123 -2.89 -26.94 75.12
CA ARG A 1123 -2.86 -26.47 76.52
C ARG A 1123 -3.64 -27.42 77.40
N ALA A 1124 -3.43 -27.30 78.71
CA ALA A 1124 -4.06 -28.16 79.71
C ALA A 1124 -4.74 -27.38 80.84
N TYR A 1125 -5.68 -28.06 81.47
CA TYR A 1125 -6.55 -27.54 82.52
C TYR A 1125 -6.90 -28.66 83.50
N LEU A 1126 -7.15 -28.28 84.74
CA LEU A 1126 -7.50 -29.17 85.85
C LEU A 1126 -9.00 -29.06 86.12
N VAL A 1127 -9.73 -30.17 86.13
CA VAL A 1127 -11.16 -30.20 86.45
C VAL A 1127 -11.47 -31.17 87.58
N TYR A 1128 -12.52 -30.87 88.34
CA TYR A 1128 -13.10 -31.79 89.32
C TYR A 1128 -14.33 -32.48 88.72
N ASP A 1129 -14.26 -33.79 88.56
CA ASP A 1129 -15.33 -34.62 88.04
C ASP A 1129 -16.06 -35.34 89.18
N VAL A 1130 -17.34 -35.00 89.37
CA VAL A 1130 -18.19 -35.59 90.42
C VAL A 1130 -18.57 -37.04 90.14
N SER A 1131 -18.46 -37.51 88.90
CA SER A 1131 -18.85 -38.87 88.47
C SER A 1131 -17.82 -39.94 88.81
N LEU A 1132 -16.54 -39.58 88.95
CA LEU A 1132 -15.40 -40.50 89.19
C LEU A 1132 -15.31 -41.03 90.64
N ALA A 1133 -16.43 -41.29 91.31
CA ALA A 1133 -16.43 -41.83 92.67
C ALA A 1133 -16.03 -43.33 92.72
N LEU A 1134 -14.76 -43.62 93.00
CA LEU A 1134 -14.27 -44.99 93.18
C LEU A 1134 -14.94 -45.70 94.37
N ALA A 1135 -15.37 -46.94 94.14
CA ALA A 1135 -15.94 -47.80 95.17
C ALA A 1135 -14.85 -48.39 96.08
N LYS A 1136 -14.94 -48.09 97.38
CA LYS A 1136 -14.22 -48.74 98.51
C LYS A 1136 -12.69 -48.56 98.59
N SER A 1137 -12.22 -47.57 99.35
CA SER A 1137 -11.27 -47.81 100.46
C SER A 1137 -11.23 -46.64 101.47
N LYS A 1138 -10.58 -46.88 102.63
CA LYS A 1138 -10.55 -46.12 103.90
C LYS A 1138 -10.66 -44.58 103.84
N GLU A 1139 -11.55 -44.05 104.69
CA GLU A 1139 -11.54 -42.74 105.38
C GLU A 1139 -10.64 -41.63 104.79
N ALA A 1140 -11.02 -41.12 103.62
CA ALA A 1140 -10.62 -39.80 103.15
C ALA A 1140 -11.88 -38.94 102.90
N TYR A 1141 -11.86 -37.69 103.37
CA TYR A 1141 -13.04 -36.84 103.53
C TYR A 1141 -13.80 -36.54 102.22
N ASN A 1142 -15.13 -36.72 102.24
CA ASN A 1142 -16.04 -35.99 101.34
C ASN A 1142 -16.10 -34.51 101.75
N TYR A 1143 -15.19 -33.67 101.26
CA TYR A 1143 -15.37 -32.21 101.27
C TYR A 1143 -15.94 -31.75 99.92
N ALA A 1144 -17.14 -31.17 99.95
CA ALA A 1144 -17.71 -30.49 98.79
C ALA A 1144 -16.89 -29.21 98.47
N PRO A 1145 -16.73 -28.81 97.20
CA PRO A 1145 -15.70 -27.82 96.84
C PRO A 1145 -16.11 -26.35 97.10
N GLU A 1146 -17.18 -26.11 97.86
CA GLU A 1146 -17.60 -24.76 98.29
C GLU A 1146 -16.58 -24.09 99.22
N SER A 1147 -15.67 -24.86 99.82
CA SER A 1147 -14.59 -24.37 100.69
C SER A 1147 -13.22 -24.22 100.00
N PHE A 1148 -13.14 -24.35 98.66
CA PHE A 1148 -11.85 -24.23 97.98
C PHE A 1148 -11.30 -22.79 98.10
N PRO A 1149 -10.14 -22.59 98.74
CA PRO A 1149 -9.67 -21.26 99.14
C PRO A 1149 -9.11 -20.44 97.95
N ASP A 1150 -9.05 -19.14 98.16
CA ASP A 1150 -8.33 -18.22 97.26
C ASP A 1150 -6.79 -18.46 97.29
N LEU A 1151 -6.28 -19.26 98.23
CA LEU A 1151 -4.86 -19.62 98.39
C LEU A 1151 -4.70 -21.14 98.60
N VAL A 1152 -3.98 -21.80 97.71
CA VAL A 1152 -3.69 -23.25 97.72
C VAL A 1152 -2.20 -23.47 97.89
N ASP A 1153 -1.78 -24.39 98.76
CA ASP A 1153 -0.37 -24.76 98.87
C ASP A 1153 0.07 -25.51 97.61
N VAL A 1154 1.28 -25.27 97.13
CA VAL A 1154 1.85 -26.01 95.98
C VAL A 1154 3.11 -26.71 96.44
N GLU A 1155 3.26 -27.98 96.05
CA GLU A 1155 4.43 -28.80 96.34
C GLU A 1155 4.96 -29.47 95.07
N ILE A 1156 6.27 -29.34 94.85
CA ILE A 1156 7.01 -30.12 93.85
C ILE A 1156 7.56 -31.34 94.60
N VAL A 1157 7.20 -32.52 94.13
CA VAL A 1157 7.57 -33.81 94.72
C VAL A 1157 8.52 -34.52 93.77
N SER A 1158 9.65 -35.00 94.27
CA SER A 1158 10.53 -35.89 93.51
C SER A 1158 9.86 -37.23 93.23
N GLN A 1159 10.34 -37.98 92.23
CA GLN A 1159 9.88 -39.34 91.93
C GLN A 1159 9.94 -40.32 93.13
N LYS A 1160 10.69 -39.99 94.19
CA LYS A 1160 10.78 -40.77 95.45
C LYS A 1160 9.76 -40.36 96.52
N GLY A 1161 8.78 -39.51 96.18
CA GLY A 1161 7.75 -39.04 97.12
C GLY A 1161 8.22 -37.96 98.11
N ILE A 1162 9.45 -37.45 97.97
CA ILE A 1162 10.02 -36.42 98.85
C ILE A 1162 9.69 -35.04 98.27
N VAL A 1163 9.14 -34.14 99.08
CA VAL A 1163 8.89 -32.73 98.68
C VAL A 1163 10.22 -31.99 98.53
N ILE A 1164 10.48 -31.45 97.34
CA ILE A 1164 11.73 -30.76 96.95
C ILE A 1164 11.50 -29.27 96.61
N GLY A 1165 10.26 -28.81 96.63
CA GLY A 1165 9.95 -27.39 96.47
C GLY A 1165 8.52 -27.13 96.89
N GLY A 1166 8.22 -25.88 97.24
CA GLY A 1166 6.86 -25.52 97.56
C GLY A 1166 6.62 -24.04 97.73
N GLY A 1167 5.34 -23.71 97.80
CA GLY A 1167 4.86 -22.35 97.74
C GLY A 1167 3.38 -22.25 98.03
N GLU A 1168 2.80 -21.10 97.68
CA GLU A 1168 1.36 -20.86 97.75
C GLU A 1168 0.90 -20.21 96.44
N LEU A 1169 -0.21 -20.71 95.90
CA LEU A 1169 -0.86 -20.27 94.67
C LEU A 1169 -2.13 -19.50 95.01
N ASN A 1170 -2.20 -18.25 94.60
CA ASN A 1170 -3.46 -17.52 94.61
C ASN A 1170 -4.33 -17.97 93.42
N THR A 1171 -5.47 -18.60 93.69
CA THR A 1171 -6.35 -19.19 92.67
C THR A 1171 -7.23 -18.15 91.95
N LYS A 1172 -7.22 -16.90 92.43
CA LYS A 1172 -7.94 -15.76 91.87
C LYS A 1172 -7.06 -14.82 91.04
N THR A 1173 -5.80 -14.59 91.46
CA THR A 1173 -4.84 -13.75 90.71
C THR A 1173 -3.85 -14.57 89.86
N GLY A 1174 -3.79 -15.89 90.07
CA GLY A 1174 -2.85 -16.79 89.42
C GLY A 1174 -1.39 -16.62 89.86
N GLU A 1175 -1.16 -15.92 90.97
CA GLU A 1175 0.17 -15.66 91.50
C GLU A 1175 0.68 -16.86 92.30
N LEU A 1176 1.69 -17.54 91.78
CA LEU A 1176 2.41 -18.59 92.50
C LEU A 1176 3.67 -18.03 93.16
N LYS A 1177 3.72 -18.08 94.49
CA LYS A 1177 4.91 -17.72 95.27
C LYS A 1177 5.62 -18.99 95.75
N MET A 1178 6.70 -19.37 95.06
CA MET A 1178 7.62 -20.45 95.48
C MET A 1178 8.76 -19.84 96.31
N ASP A 1179 8.71 -20.01 97.63
CA ASP A 1179 9.65 -19.43 98.59
C ASP A 1179 10.03 -20.36 99.75
N ARG A 1180 9.57 -21.62 99.73
CA ARG A 1180 9.72 -22.56 100.85
C ARG A 1180 11.00 -23.38 100.71
N TRP A 1181 11.74 -23.49 101.82
CA TRP A 1181 12.93 -24.32 101.95
C TRP A 1181 12.57 -25.68 102.56
N TYR A 1182 13.28 -26.74 102.16
CA TYR A 1182 13.08 -28.09 102.66
C TYR A 1182 14.42 -28.76 102.97
N ASP A 1183 14.44 -29.66 103.97
CA ASP A 1183 15.59 -30.54 104.20
C ASP A 1183 15.64 -31.70 103.19
N LEU A 1184 16.73 -32.49 103.21
CA LEU A 1184 16.89 -33.61 102.27
C LEU A 1184 15.88 -34.75 102.47
N SER A 1185 15.12 -34.73 103.57
CA SER A 1185 14.01 -35.65 103.86
C SER A 1185 12.65 -35.07 103.47
N GLY A 1186 12.62 -33.88 102.85
CA GLY A 1186 11.40 -33.21 102.39
C GLY A 1186 10.58 -32.56 103.48
N ARG A 1187 11.16 -32.30 104.65
CA ARG A 1187 10.48 -31.55 105.72
C ARG A 1187 10.66 -30.05 105.49
N ARG A 1188 9.54 -29.32 105.49
CA ARG A 1188 9.53 -27.85 105.33
C ARG A 1188 10.30 -27.18 106.47
N LEU A 1189 11.13 -26.20 106.11
CA LEU A 1189 11.85 -25.32 107.02
C LEU A 1189 11.13 -23.96 107.10
N ASN A 1190 11.16 -23.34 108.28
CA ASN A 1190 10.42 -22.10 108.53
C ASN A 1190 11.04 -20.85 107.86
N ALA A 1191 12.32 -20.92 107.47
CA ALA A 1191 13.06 -19.85 106.82
C ALA A 1191 14.23 -20.45 106.01
N LYS A 1192 14.99 -19.59 105.31
CA LYS A 1192 16.26 -19.96 104.69
C LYS A 1192 17.20 -20.56 105.76
N PRO A 1193 17.81 -21.75 105.53
CA PRO A 1193 18.76 -22.34 106.46
C PRO A 1193 19.97 -21.43 106.69
N THR A 1194 20.46 -21.40 107.93
CA THR A 1194 21.70 -20.70 108.32
C THR A 1194 22.87 -21.65 108.55
N THR A 1195 22.61 -22.97 108.56
CA THR A 1195 23.65 -24.00 108.72
C THR A 1195 24.20 -24.38 107.35
N GLN A 1196 25.50 -24.55 107.24
CA GLN A 1196 26.15 -25.04 106.02
C GLN A 1196 25.65 -26.46 105.69
N GLY A 1197 25.16 -26.66 104.46
CA GLY A 1197 24.61 -27.95 104.03
C GLY A 1197 23.82 -27.87 102.72
N THR A 1198 23.43 -29.04 102.22
CA THR A 1198 22.57 -29.16 101.03
C THR A 1198 21.11 -29.21 101.44
N TYR A 1199 20.31 -28.30 100.90
CA TYR A 1199 18.88 -28.19 101.11
C TYR A 1199 18.15 -28.19 99.77
N TYR A 1200 16.83 -28.27 99.78
CA TYR A 1200 16.02 -27.98 98.61
C TYR A 1200 15.38 -26.59 98.71
N TYR A 1201 15.40 -25.85 97.60
CA TYR A 1201 14.70 -24.57 97.44
C TYR A 1201 14.17 -24.48 96.01
N ASN A 1202 12.87 -24.24 95.86
CA ASN A 1202 12.19 -24.13 94.57
C ASN A 1202 12.50 -25.29 93.60
N GLY A 1203 12.45 -26.55 94.09
CA GLY A 1203 12.73 -27.76 93.31
C GLY A 1203 14.21 -28.14 93.26
N LYS A 1204 15.13 -27.17 93.42
CA LYS A 1204 16.57 -27.38 93.19
C LYS A 1204 17.32 -27.67 94.47
N ARG A 1205 18.36 -28.52 94.37
CA ARG A 1205 19.35 -28.66 95.44
C ARG A 1205 20.20 -27.40 95.52
N VAL A 1206 20.14 -26.71 96.64
CA VAL A 1206 20.94 -25.52 96.93
C VAL A 1206 21.87 -25.83 98.09
N ILE A 1207 23.17 -25.66 97.86
CA ILE A 1207 24.17 -25.70 98.93
C ILE A 1207 24.16 -24.33 99.60
N VAL A 1208 23.67 -24.27 100.83
CA VAL A 1208 23.92 -23.16 101.73
C VAL A 1208 25.36 -23.31 102.21
N ARG A 1209 26.19 -22.29 101.93
CA ARG A 1209 27.58 -22.21 102.38
C ARG A 1209 27.67 -21.37 103.64
#